data_AF-A0A1G3ETJ2-F1
#
_entry.id   AF-A0A1G3ETJ2-F1
#
_cell.length_a   1.000
_cell.length_b   1.000
_cell.length_c   1.000
_cell.angle_alpha   90.00
_cell.angle_beta   90.00
_cell.angle_gamma   90.00
#
_symmetry.space_group_name_H-M   'P 1'
#
loop_
_entity.id
_entity.type
_entity.pdbx_description
1 polymer ?
#
loop_
_entity_poly.entity_id
_entity_poly.type
_entity_poly.pdbx_seq_one_letter_code
_entity_poly.pdbx_strand_id
1 'polypeptide(L)'
;MRLLAGEISCYRPRPPLLRLLLGGLMLASLLFSLGASAAMARPTSISVTMDDNYPPYIFRDANGQLQGILKDSWALWSQRTGIAVNLQAMDWGKAKQLMESGQADVIDTIFETEPRKLIYSFSAPYASIEVPILFHKSLGGITDADSLRGFSVGVKDGDACIDTLQAHGVEHLKHYPSYESMVLAASEGEALILCIDKPPAIYFINKLGKASQFRFTAPLYVGAFHRAVRKGDEALLQLVEEGFVELPAAELQAIEEKWLGASVSTADNAALLLARNVAYVLAVLSVLALLLMIWNRMLRRRVAVNTRELNSALAALTVANQLIEQSRDHLAATLEAIPDLMFELDADGRYWDYRARRSELLVAPPGQLLGHTVHEVMPAPAAQVVMDALAAAAEHGTSQGAQLCLSLKQGDCWFELSVARKNTSLLEGPRFIVLSRDITERKQAEAEIEQLAFFDALTGLPNRRLLLDRLQHALTTSARSGSHGALLFIDLDNFKVLNDSKGHLVGDLLLQEVARRLCAAVRGEDSVARLGGDEFVVMLQGLAKGGESAAAQVAQVGRQVLSSLSQVYVLDGYEYHCTASIGVSLFNGKAQDVGELLKCADAAMYSAKNMGRNSLVFFDPAMQATLEARAQLAGELRAALPQGQLQLYYQAQINHEGGVVGAETLLRWQHPQRGMVSPAQFIPLAEDNGLILPIGQWVLEQACEQLKHWQDQPLACALPVSVNVSARQFRQTDFVDLVRSALHSSGVDPAKLKLELTESLVLDNVEEVIGKMHALRALGVRFSMDDFGTGYSSLSYLKRLPLDQLKIDQSFVRDIVTDPGDAVIVKTIIGMAHNLGLEVIAEGVETEAQRSLLLNYDCRVFQGYLFSRPLPLGEFEALLQSLEPQR
;
A
#
# COMPACT_ATOMS: atom_id res chain seq x y z
N MET A 1 -82.87 -6.45 -20.71
CA MET A 1 -84.20 -6.71 -20.10
C MET A 1 -83.95 -7.21 -18.67
N ARG A 2 -84.65 -6.81 -17.60
CA ARG A 2 -86.10 -6.66 -17.29
C ARG A 2 -86.76 -8.02 -16.93
N LEU A 3 -87.64 -7.98 -15.91
CA LEU A 3 -88.45 -9.06 -15.29
C LEU A 3 -87.74 -9.93 -14.20
N LEU A 4 -88.42 -10.57 -13.25
CA LEU A 4 -89.45 -10.14 -12.24
C LEU A 4 -90.14 -11.37 -11.60
N ALA A 5 -90.24 -11.37 -10.25
CA ALA A 5 -91.35 -11.87 -9.42
C ALA A 5 -91.80 -13.37 -9.41
N GLY A 6 -92.57 -13.73 -8.36
CA GLY A 6 -93.08 -15.08 -8.02
C GLY A 6 -92.21 -15.78 -6.96
N GLU A 7 -92.50 -15.85 -5.65
CA GLU A 7 -93.74 -15.75 -4.83
C GLU A 7 -94.56 -17.06 -4.70
N ILE A 8 -95.41 -17.15 -3.65
CA ILE A 8 -96.06 -18.34 -3.02
C ILE A 8 -95.12 -19.04 -1.99
N SER A 9 -95.23 -18.92 -0.66
CA SER A 9 -96.33 -18.85 0.34
C SER A 9 -96.79 -20.21 0.89
N CYS A 10 -96.60 -20.47 2.20
CA CYS A 10 -97.72 -20.69 3.13
C CYS A 10 -97.35 -20.87 4.63
N TYR A 11 -98.02 -20.08 5.48
CA TYR A 11 -98.52 -20.40 6.84
C TYR A 11 -97.60 -20.67 8.06
N ARG A 12 -98.27 -20.74 9.22
CA ARG A 12 -97.80 -20.54 10.61
C ARG A 12 -98.58 -21.48 11.55
N PRO A 13 -98.14 -21.79 12.79
CA PRO A 13 -98.49 -20.87 13.90
C PRO A 13 -97.46 -20.74 15.06
N ARG A 14 -97.92 -20.05 16.11
CA ARG A 14 -97.30 -19.59 17.38
C ARG A 14 -97.94 -20.43 18.55
N PRO A 15 -97.87 -20.11 19.87
CA PRO A 15 -97.07 -19.17 20.71
C PRO A 15 -96.62 -19.84 22.08
N PRO A 16 -96.70 -19.27 23.32
CA PRO A 16 -96.08 -18.06 23.94
C PRO A 16 -95.33 -18.31 25.31
N LEU A 17 -94.98 -17.21 26.03
CA LEU A 17 -94.81 -17.02 27.51
C LEU A 17 -93.41 -17.19 28.16
N LEU A 18 -92.98 -16.44 29.22
CA LEU A 18 -93.41 -15.14 29.81
C LEU A 18 -92.46 -14.63 30.96
N ARG A 19 -92.18 -13.29 31.05
CA ARG A 19 -91.71 -12.50 32.26
C ARG A 19 -90.28 -12.78 32.84
N LEU A 20 -89.64 -11.99 33.75
CA LEU A 20 -89.94 -10.77 34.58
C LEU A 20 -88.59 -10.04 35.02
N LEU A 21 -88.46 -8.70 34.89
CA LEU A 21 -87.86 -7.64 35.78
C LEU A 21 -86.52 -7.81 36.61
N LEU A 22 -85.79 -6.79 37.16
CA LEU A 22 -85.58 -5.30 36.99
C LEU A 22 -84.49 -4.78 37.99
N GLY A 23 -83.64 -3.78 37.63
CA GLY A 23 -82.90 -2.88 38.56
C GLY A 23 -81.43 -3.25 38.87
N GLY A 24 -80.50 -2.37 39.31
CA GLY A 24 -80.51 -0.91 39.62
C GLY A 24 -79.06 -0.36 39.83
N LEU A 25 -78.85 0.95 40.06
CA LEU A 25 -77.51 1.62 40.06
C LEU A 25 -76.88 1.91 41.44
N MET A 26 -75.53 1.99 41.45
CA MET A 26 -74.55 2.77 42.27
C MET A 26 -74.93 3.38 43.66
N LEU A 27 -73.99 3.31 44.64
CA LEU A 27 -73.13 4.47 45.05
C LEU A 27 -71.98 4.16 46.06
N ALA A 28 -70.84 4.84 45.87
CA ALA A 28 -69.91 5.50 46.83
C ALA A 28 -69.35 4.87 48.15
N SER A 29 -68.02 4.62 48.14
CA SER A 29 -66.95 5.30 48.96
C SER A 29 -66.52 4.89 50.40
N LEU A 30 -65.20 5.09 50.64
CA LEU A 30 -64.47 5.47 51.89
C LEU A 30 -64.18 4.45 53.02
N LEU A 31 -62.89 4.04 53.20
CA LEU A 31 -61.99 4.44 54.32
C LEU A 31 -60.64 3.64 54.45
N PHE A 32 -59.70 4.23 55.21
CA PHE A 32 -58.52 3.66 55.93
C PHE A 32 -57.18 3.29 55.23
N SER A 33 -56.12 3.38 56.06
CA SER A 33 -54.67 3.13 55.88
C SER A 33 -54.07 2.90 57.31
N LEU A 34 -52.77 2.87 57.67
CA LEU A 34 -51.45 3.10 57.06
C LEU A 34 -50.41 2.39 57.99
N GLY A 35 -49.19 2.07 57.54
CA GLY A 35 -48.10 1.56 58.41
C GLY A 35 -46.76 1.45 57.68
N ALA A 36 -45.63 1.65 58.39
CA ALA A 36 -44.27 1.73 57.82
C ALA A 36 -43.17 1.25 58.79
N SER A 37 -41.94 1.06 58.29
CA SER A 37 -40.75 0.54 59.01
C SER A 37 -39.68 1.60 59.31
N ALA A 38 -38.69 1.25 60.13
CA ALA A 38 -37.57 2.11 60.56
C ALA A 38 -36.26 1.86 59.79
N ALA A 39 -35.28 2.78 59.90
CA ALA A 39 -34.04 2.81 59.11
C ALA A 39 -32.78 3.10 59.95
N MET A 40 -31.60 2.80 59.41
CA MET A 40 -30.28 3.14 59.98
C MET A 40 -29.91 4.61 59.70
N ALA A 41 -29.01 5.18 60.51
CA ALA A 41 -28.54 6.55 60.36
C ALA A 41 -27.51 6.68 59.22
N ARG A 42 -27.68 7.69 58.35
CA ARG A 42 -26.75 8.01 57.25
C ARG A 42 -25.50 8.76 57.76
N PRO A 43 -24.31 8.52 57.20
CA PRO A 43 -23.10 9.28 57.53
C PRO A 43 -23.20 10.74 57.05
N THR A 44 -22.57 11.67 57.76
CA THR A 44 -22.59 13.12 57.44
C THR A 44 -21.51 13.55 56.44
N SER A 45 -20.47 12.75 56.28
CA SER A 45 -19.34 13.00 55.38
C SER A 45 -18.68 11.70 54.96
N ILE A 46 -18.09 11.67 53.77
CA ILE A 46 -17.30 10.54 53.25
C ILE A 46 -16.00 11.05 52.61
N SER A 47 -14.92 10.29 52.75
CA SER A 47 -13.63 10.57 52.12
C SER A 47 -13.44 9.69 50.89
N VAL A 48 -13.33 10.31 49.71
CA VAL A 48 -13.22 9.60 48.43
C VAL A 48 -11.81 9.82 47.88
N THR A 49 -11.09 8.73 47.56
CA THR A 49 -9.74 8.80 46.99
C THR A 49 -9.68 8.21 45.58
N MET A 50 -8.76 8.72 44.77
CA MET A 50 -8.59 8.41 43.33
C MET A 50 -7.23 8.92 42.84
N ASP A 51 -6.85 8.55 41.61
CA ASP A 51 -5.71 9.16 40.91
C ASP A 51 -5.92 10.69 40.72
N ASP A 52 -4.86 11.49 40.63
CA ASP A 52 -4.93 12.91 40.23
C ASP A 52 -4.33 13.21 38.84
N ASN A 53 -4.02 12.17 38.06
CA ASN A 53 -3.46 12.27 36.72
C ASN A 53 -4.23 11.45 35.66
N TYR A 54 -5.55 11.63 35.58
CA TYR A 54 -6.44 10.95 34.65
C TYR A 54 -7.39 11.89 33.86
N PRO A 55 -6.86 12.82 33.03
CA PRO A 55 -7.71 13.68 32.20
C PRO A 55 -8.49 12.88 31.13
N PRO A 56 -9.75 13.26 30.81
CA PRO A 56 -10.51 14.40 31.34
C PRO A 56 -11.31 14.08 32.63
N TYR A 57 -11.25 12.84 33.13
CA TYR A 57 -12.03 12.40 34.28
C TYR A 57 -11.62 13.09 35.59
N ILE A 58 -10.32 13.15 35.89
CA ILE A 58 -9.77 13.84 37.07
C ILE A 58 -8.31 14.23 36.81
N PHE A 59 -7.95 15.51 36.95
CA PHE A 59 -6.58 15.98 36.69
C PHE A 59 -6.30 17.31 37.39
N ARG A 60 -5.03 17.73 37.47
CA ARG A 60 -4.65 19.08 37.94
C ARG A 60 -4.41 20.04 36.78
N ASP A 61 -4.88 21.27 36.92
CA ASP A 61 -4.55 22.36 36.01
C ASP A 61 -3.17 22.98 36.30
N ALA A 62 -2.76 23.95 35.47
CA ALA A 62 -1.47 24.63 35.57
C ALA A 62 -1.24 25.41 36.88
N ASN A 63 -2.29 25.64 37.69
CA ASN A 63 -2.22 26.25 39.01
C ASN A 63 -2.26 25.20 40.15
N GLY A 64 -2.19 23.91 39.82
CA GLY A 64 -2.28 22.78 40.75
C GLY A 64 -3.70 22.48 41.27
N GLN A 65 -4.72 23.22 40.80
CA GLN A 65 -6.10 22.97 41.22
C GLN A 65 -6.65 21.73 40.53
N LEU A 66 -7.37 20.91 41.28
CA LEU A 66 -8.04 19.71 40.79
C LEU A 66 -9.21 20.11 39.86
N GLN A 67 -9.40 19.41 38.76
CA GLN A 67 -10.39 19.62 37.69
C GLN A 67 -10.84 18.27 37.08
N GLY A 68 -11.85 18.28 36.22
CA GLY A 68 -12.34 17.10 35.48
C GLY A 68 -13.74 16.63 35.89
N ILE A 69 -14.27 15.68 35.12
CA ILE A 69 -15.64 15.13 35.24
C ILE A 69 -15.93 14.69 36.68
N LEU A 70 -15.11 13.82 37.26
CA LEU A 70 -15.37 13.17 38.55
C LEU A 70 -15.40 14.17 39.71
N LYS A 71 -14.60 15.25 39.65
CA LYS A 71 -14.67 16.35 40.64
C LYS A 71 -16.06 16.98 40.63
N ASP A 72 -16.55 17.33 39.45
CA ASP A 72 -17.85 18.00 39.31
C ASP A 72 -19.01 17.03 39.61
N SER A 73 -18.90 15.75 39.22
CA SER A 73 -19.87 14.69 39.54
C SER A 73 -19.95 14.43 41.05
N TRP A 74 -18.82 14.36 41.76
CA TRP A 74 -18.80 14.19 43.22
C TRP A 74 -19.24 15.45 43.98
N ALA A 75 -18.96 16.65 43.45
CA ALA A 75 -19.51 17.89 43.98
C ALA A 75 -21.04 17.93 43.86
N LEU A 76 -21.59 17.53 42.70
CA LEU A 76 -23.03 17.39 42.48
C LEU A 76 -23.64 16.32 43.39
N TRP A 77 -23.01 15.14 43.52
CA TRP A 77 -23.41 14.08 44.45
C TRP A 77 -23.49 14.60 45.90
N SER A 78 -22.48 15.34 46.35
CA SER A 78 -22.43 15.93 47.69
C SER A 78 -23.54 16.98 47.90
N GLN A 79 -23.79 17.84 46.89
CA GLN A 79 -24.85 18.84 46.92
C GLN A 79 -26.26 18.21 46.97
N ARG A 80 -26.47 17.05 46.33
CA ARG A 80 -27.78 16.39 46.22
C ARG A 80 -28.09 15.49 47.41
N THR A 81 -27.12 14.69 47.86
CA THR A 81 -27.28 13.81 49.04
C THR A 81 -27.23 14.56 50.36
N GLY A 82 -26.60 15.75 50.39
CA GLY A 82 -26.31 16.51 51.61
C GLY A 82 -25.15 15.94 52.45
N ILE A 83 -24.46 14.91 51.95
CA ILE A 83 -23.30 14.27 52.60
C ILE A 83 -22.03 14.95 52.09
N ALA A 84 -21.20 15.48 52.99
CA ALA A 84 -20.00 16.21 52.60
C ALA A 84 -18.91 15.29 52.03
N VAL A 85 -18.51 15.48 50.77
CA VAL A 85 -17.47 14.68 50.12
C VAL A 85 -16.10 15.35 50.29
N ASN A 86 -15.18 14.65 50.96
CA ASN A 86 -13.77 15.02 51.06
C ASN A 86 -12.97 14.35 49.95
N LEU A 87 -12.75 15.06 48.84
CA LEU A 87 -12.15 14.51 47.62
C LEU A 87 -10.62 14.54 47.68
N GLN A 88 -10.00 13.38 47.86
CA GLN A 88 -8.56 13.18 48.05
C GLN A 88 -7.93 12.52 46.82
N ALA A 89 -7.84 13.26 45.72
CA ALA A 89 -7.12 12.84 44.53
C ALA A 89 -5.60 13.02 44.72
N MET A 90 -4.82 11.96 44.43
CA MET A 90 -3.36 11.91 44.54
C MET A 90 -2.81 10.71 43.76
N ASP A 91 -1.49 10.52 43.72
CA ASP A 91 -0.87 9.29 43.20
C ASP A 91 -1.59 8.00 43.66
N TRP A 92 -1.88 7.14 42.68
CA TRP A 92 -2.64 5.89 42.82
C TRP A 92 -2.12 4.96 43.92
N GLY A 93 -0.79 4.85 44.09
CA GLY A 93 -0.20 4.03 45.14
C GLY A 93 -0.60 4.50 46.55
N LYS A 94 -0.66 5.82 46.75
CA LYS A 94 -1.09 6.43 48.01
C LYS A 94 -2.60 6.38 48.21
N ALA A 95 -3.39 6.56 47.14
CA ALA A 95 -4.84 6.40 47.17
C ALA A 95 -5.23 5.00 47.70
N LYS A 96 -4.60 3.94 47.14
CA LYS A 96 -4.75 2.56 47.63
C LYS A 96 -4.31 2.41 49.08
N GLN A 97 -3.18 2.99 49.49
CA GLN A 97 -2.70 2.92 50.87
C GLN A 97 -3.65 3.58 51.89
N LEU A 98 -4.29 4.71 51.54
CA LEU A 98 -5.30 5.35 52.39
C LEU A 98 -6.57 4.49 52.53
N MET A 99 -6.99 3.84 51.45
CA MET A 99 -8.13 2.91 51.46
C MET A 99 -7.87 1.68 52.34
N GLU A 100 -6.66 1.10 52.26
CA GLU A 100 -6.24 -0.07 53.04
C GLU A 100 -5.96 0.24 54.51
N SER A 101 -5.52 1.46 54.83
CA SER A 101 -5.30 1.92 56.21
C SER A 101 -6.54 2.53 56.89
N GLY A 102 -7.71 2.52 56.22
CA GLY A 102 -8.97 3.02 56.80
C GLY A 102 -9.10 4.55 56.85
N GLN A 103 -8.27 5.28 56.09
CA GLN A 103 -8.25 6.75 56.05
C GLN A 103 -9.06 7.34 54.87
N ALA A 104 -9.48 6.50 53.93
CA ALA A 104 -10.50 6.81 52.92
C ALA A 104 -11.67 5.82 53.04
N ASP A 105 -12.86 6.21 52.61
CA ASP A 105 -14.11 5.44 52.72
C ASP A 105 -14.52 4.80 51.39
N VAL A 106 -14.17 5.45 50.28
CA VAL A 106 -14.44 5.01 48.90
C VAL A 106 -13.18 5.22 48.06
N ILE A 107 -12.86 4.26 47.18
CA ILE A 107 -11.90 4.46 46.09
C ILE A 107 -12.63 4.46 44.75
N ASP A 108 -12.38 5.47 43.91
CA ASP A 108 -12.96 5.63 42.58
C ASP A 108 -11.90 5.33 41.48
N THR A 109 -12.31 5.25 40.21
CA THR A 109 -11.47 4.89 39.05
C THR A 109 -10.81 3.50 39.17
N ILE A 110 -11.34 2.63 40.01
CA ILE A 110 -10.72 1.32 40.27
C ILE A 110 -11.21 0.27 39.27
N PHE A 111 -10.27 -0.43 38.63
CA PHE A 111 -10.55 -1.65 37.87
C PHE A 111 -10.78 -2.84 38.81
N GLU A 112 -11.86 -3.57 38.58
CA GLU A 112 -12.19 -4.82 39.29
C GLU A 112 -11.27 -5.96 38.82
N THR A 113 -10.62 -6.66 39.77
CA THR A 113 -9.79 -7.85 39.50
C THR A 113 -9.95 -8.89 40.61
N GLU A 114 -9.71 -10.17 40.33
CA GLU A 114 -9.94 -11.26 41.31
C GLU A 114 -9.19 -11.06 42.66
N PRO A 115 -7.91 -10.64 42.71
CA PRO A 115 -7.26 -10.32 43.98
C PRO A 115 -7.93 -9.16 44.73
N ARG A 116 -8.48 -8.18 44.02
CA ARG A 116 -9.17 -7.01 44.61
C ARG A 116 -10.57 -7.36 45.11
N LYS A 117 -11.31 -8.27 44.43
CA LYS A 117 -12.60 -8.83 44.88
C LYS A 117 -12.54 -9.51 46.25
N LEU A 118 -11.36 -9.89 46.74
CA LEU A 118 -11.18 -10.47 48.07
C LEU A 118 -11.22 -9.42 49.19
N ILE A 119 -10.85 -8.16 48.91
CA ILE A 119 -10.70 -7.07 49.90
C ILE A 119 -11.67 -5.89 49.70
N TYR A 120 -12.25 -5.77 48.50
CA TYR A 120 -13.19 -4.71 48.14
C TYR A 120 -14.53 -5.26 47.64
N SER A 121 -15.58 -4.46 47.80
CA SER A 121 -16.90 -4.63 47.18
C SER A 121 -17.11 -3.51 46.15
N PHE A 122 -17.46 -3.87 44.92
CA PHE A 122 -17.47 -3.00 43.74
C PHE A 122 -18.88 -2.60 43.31
N SER A 123 -19.02 -1.36 42.83
CA SER A 123 -20.24 -0.86 42.20
C SER A 123 -20.46 -1.48 40.82
N ALA A 124 -21.63 -1.23 40.22
CA ALA A 124 -21.77 -1.33 38.77
C ALA A 124 -20.69 -0.50 38.04
N PRO A 125 -20.17 -0.96 36.89
CA PRO A 125 -19.22 -0.20 36.09
C PRO A 125 -19.89 1.03 35.46
N TYR A 126 -19.22 2.18 35.48
CA TYR A 126 -19.79 3.45 34.99
C TYR A 126 -19.06 4.04 33.77
N ALA A 127 -17.86 3.55 33.44
CA ALA A 127 -17.14 3.95 32.22
C ALA A 127 -16.25 2.79 31.71
N SER A 128 -15.88 2.83 30.43
CA SER A 128 -14.99 1.85 29.79
C SER A 128 -13.79 2.55 29.16
N ILE A 129 -12.60 2.00 29.39
CA ILE A 129 -11.30 2.58 29.05
C ILE A 129 -10.57 1.63 28.11
N GLU A 130 -10.25 2.07 26.90
CA GLU A 130 -9.36 1.35 25.99
C GLU A 130 -7.89 1.54 26.40
N VAL A 131 -7.13 0.45 26.46
CA VAL A 131 -5.69 0.45 26.81
C VAL A 131 -4.83 -0.04 25.63
N PRO A 132 -4.44 0.86 24.69
CA PRO A 132 -3.56 0.54 23.57
C PRO A 132 -2.07 0.68 23.91
N ILE A 133 -1.23 0.18 23.00
CA ILE A 133 0.18 0.57 22.93
C ILE A 133 0.31 1.86 22.15
N LEU A 134 1.09 2.79 22.69
CA LEU A 134 1.47 4.06 22.10
C LEU A 134 2.96 3.99 21.73
N PHE A 135 3.30 4.20 20.46
CA PHE A 135 4.70 4.14 19.99
C PHE A 135 5.09 5.30 19.08
N HIS A 136 6.36 5.69 19.11
CA HIS A 136 6.88 6.77 18.27
C HIS A 136 7.04 6.30 16.82
N LYS A 137 6.63 7.14 15.85
CA LYS A 137 6.52 6.80 14.42
C LYS A 137 7.83 6.47 13.69
N SER A 138 8.98 6.59 14.36
CA SER A 138 10.27 6.10 13.84
C SER A 138 10.41 4.59 13.97
N LEU A 139 9.59 3.95 14.82
CA LEU A 139 9.47 2.50 14.91
C LEU A 139 8.37 2.01 13.95
N GLY A 140 8.62 0.85 13.35
CA GLY A 140 7.67 0.11 12.51
C GLY A 140 7.67 -1.36 12.90
N GLY A 141 6.60 -2.08 12.52
CA GLY A 141 6.42 -3.49 12.87
C GLY A 141 5.73 -3.74 14.22
N ILE A 142 5.42 -2.69 15.00
CA ILE A 142 4.61 -2.80 16.21
C ILE A 142 3.12 -2.85 15.81
N THR A 143 2.44 -3.93 16.16
CA THR A 143 1.03 -4.20 15.81
C THR A 143 0.18 -4.63 17.01
N ASP A 144 0.79 -5.33 17.97
CA ASP A 144 0.15 -6.10 19.05
C ASP A 144 1.14 -6.29 20.22
N ALA A 145 0.74 -7.01 21.29
CA ALA A 145 1.61 -7.27 22.44
C ALA A 145 2.79 -8.21 22.14
N ASP A 146 2.66 -9.17 21.22
CA ASP A 146 3.73 -10.12 20.89
C ASP A 146 4.85 -9.45 20.09
N SER A 147 4.52 -8.43 19.29
CA SER A 147 5.49 -7.57 18.59
C SER A 147 6.41 -6.74 19.52
N LEU A 148 6.17 -6.77 20.84
CA LEU A 148 6.96 -6.05 21.85
C LEU A 148 8.08 -6.88 22.50
N ARG A 149 8.17 -8.19 22.23
CA ARG A 149 9.19 -9.05 22.87
C ARG A 149 10.60 -8.58 22.53
N GLY A 150 11.40 -8.30 23.57
CA GLY A 150 12.74 -7.73 23.45
C GLY A 150 12.82 -6.20 23.39
N PHE A 151 11.69 -5.48 23.31
CA PHE A 151 11.65 -4.03 23.47
C PHE A 151 11.51 -3.61 24.93
N SER A 152 12.01 -2.42 25.26
CA SER A 152 11.74 -1.74 26.54
C SER A 152 10.44 -0.95 26.43
N VAL A 153 9.45 -1.27 27.28
CA VAL A 153 8.11 -0.66 27.27
C VAL A 153 7.92 0.17 28.53
N GLY A 154 7.53 1.44 28.38
CA GLY A 154 7.20 2.30 29.52
C GLY A 154 5.80 1.99 30.08
N VAL A 155 5.71 1.90 31.40
CA VAL A 155 4.47 1.57 32.16
C VAL A 155 4.31 2.48 33.37
N LYS A 156 3.07 2.74 33.79
CA LYS A 156 2.78 3.46 35.05
C LYS A 156 2.92 2.52 36.24
N ASP A 157 3.51 3.00 37.33
CA ASP A 157 3.69 2.21 38.55
C ASP A 157 2.34 1.73 39.13
N GLY A 158 2.25 0.40 39.34
CA GLY A 158 1.06 -0.26 39.87
C GLY A 158 -0.13 -0.37 38.91
N ASP A 159 0.07 -0.11 37.60
CA ASP A 159 -0.97 -0.22 36.59
C ASP A 159 -1.21 -1.65 36.07
N ALA A 160 -2.45 -1.94 35.63
CA ALA A 160 -2.89 -3.24 35.14
C ALA A 160 -2.21 -3.68 33.82
N CYS A 161 -1.59 -2.78 33.06
CA CYS A 161 -0.85 -3.18 31.88
C CYS A 161 0.48 -3.90 32.22
N ILE A 162 0.99 -3.75 33.45
CA ILE A 162 2.17 -4.52 33.92
C ILE A 162 1.87 -6.02 33.88
N ASP A 163 0.79 -6.44 34.55
CA ASP A 163 0.34 -7.84 34.59
C ASP A 163 0.07 -8.37 33.17
N THR A 164 -0.56 -7.53 32.33
CA THR A 164 -0.92 -7.87 30.95
C THR A 164 0.30 -8.08 30.05
N LEU A 165 1.31 -7.21 30.13
CA LEU A 165 2.54 -7.30 29.33
C LEU A 165 3.41 -8.49 29.76
N GLN A 166 3.49 -8.75 31.06
CA GLN A 166 4.20 -9.93 31.58
C GLN A 166 3.57 -11.23 31.11
N ALA A 167 2.23 -11.30 31.03
CA ALA A 167 1.52 -12.46 30.48
C ALA A 167 1.83 -12.75 28.99
N HIS A 168 2.22 -11.72 28.22
CA HIS A 168 2.64 -11.85 26.80
C HIS A 168 4.17 -12.01 26.62
N GLY A 169 4.92 -12.13 27.71
CA GLY A 169 6.38 -12.36 27.68
C GLY A 169 7.23 -11.11 27.46
N VAL A 170 6.75 -9.93 27.86
CA VAL A 170 7.53 -8.68 27.81
C VAL A 170 8.29 -8.49 29.13
N GLU A 171 9.58 -8.83 29.14
CA GLU A 171 10.43 -8.83 30.34
C GLU A 171 11.03 -7.46 30.70
N HIS A 172 11.01 -6.48 29.79
CA HIS A 172 11.72 -5.21 29.94
C HIS A 172 10.75 -4.03 30.10
N LEU A 173 10.33 -3.78 31.34
CA LEU A 173 9.43 -2.68 31.69
C LEU A 173 10.20 -1.51 32.31
N LYS A 174 10.00 -0.29 31.79
CA LYS A 174 10.52 0.96 32.38
C LYS A 174 9.39 1.63 33.18
N HIS A 175 9.58 1.70 34.49
CA HIS A 175 8.58 2.19 35.43
C HIS A 175 8.56 3.71 35.54
N TYR A 176 7.35 4.28 35.64
CA TYR A 176 7.10 5.71 35.72
C TYR A 176 6.02 6.05 36.77
N PRO A 177 6.17 7.13 37.55
CA PRO A 177 5.22 7.49 38.60
C PRO A 177 3.90 8.05 38.07
N SER A 178 3.83 8.54 36.82
CA SER A 178 2.61 9.16 36.29
C SER A 178 2.51 9.16 34.76
N TYR A 179 1.28 9.19 34.24
CA TYR A 179 1.03 9.23 32.79
C TYR A 179 1.64 10.46 32.10
N GLU A 180 1.66 11.62 32.78
CA GLU A 180 2.34 12.82 32.26
C GLU A 180 3.86 12.59 32.15
N SER A 181 4.49 11.94 33.14
CA SER A 181 5.93 11.64 33.10
C SER A 181 6.31 10.61 32.01
N MET A 182 5.43 9.64 31.74
CA MET A 182 5.59 8.69 30.63
C MET A 182 5.58 9.39 29.28
N VAL A 183 4.52 10.18 29.02
CA VAL A 183 4.34 10.86 27.72
C VAL A 183 5.42 11.93 27.50
N LEU A 184 5.88 12.61 28.56
CA LEU A 184 7.03 13.52 28.51
C LEU A 184 8.30 12.76 28.07
N ALA A 185 8.67 11.70 28.79
CA ALA A 185 9.88 10.91 28.48
C ALA A 185 9.82 10.24 27.10
N ALA A 186 8.63 9.88 26.61
CA ALA A 186 8.43 9.42 25.24
C ALA A 186 8.61 10.55 24.20
N SER A 187 8.18 11.77 24.52
CA SER A 187 8.38 12.95 23.66
C SER A 187 9.82 13.45 23.62
N GLU A 188 10.61 13.15 24.65
CA GLU A 188 12.05 13.42 24.74
C GLU A 188 12.91 12.27 24.18
N GLY A 189 12.29 11.13 23.85
CA GLY A 189 12.92 9.99 23.19
C GLY A 189 13.47 8.90 24.13
N GLU A 190 13.30 9.02 25.45
CA GLU A 190 13.79 8.02 26.40
C GLU A 190 12.96 6.72 26.46
N ALA A 191 11.72 6.74 25.96
CA ALA A 191 10.81 5.61 25.93
C ALA A 191 9.96 5.64 24.66
N LEU A 192 10.44 4.98 23.60
CA LEU A 192 9.80 5.02 22.28
C LEU A 192 8.50 4.20 22.18
N ILE A 193 8.18 3.41 23.21
CA ILE A 193 6.98 2.59 23.35
C ILE A 193 6.45 2.71 24.78
N LEU A 194 5.15 2.96 24.93
CA LEU A 194 4.42 3.01 26.19
C LEU A 194 3.18 2.10 26.09
N CYS A 195 2.82 1.41 27.18
CA CYS A 195 1.44 0.99 27.38
C CYS A 195 0.73 2.03 28.24
N ILE A 196 -0.39 2.57 27.77
CA ILE A 196 -1.02 3.73 28.40
C ILE A 196 -2.50 3.84 28.04
N ASP A 197 -3.33 4.17 29.03
CA ASP A 197 -4.75 4.41 28.83
C ASP A 197 -5.00 5.51 27.79
N LYS A 198 -5.93 5.25 26.87
CA LYS A 198 -6.16 6.10 25.69
C LYS A 198 -6.58 7.54 26.03
N PRO A 199 -7.46 7.82 27.01
CA PRO A 199 -7.83 9.20 27.35
C PRO A 199 -6.67 10.08 27.86
N PRO A 200 -5.88 9.70 28.90
CA PRO A 200 -4.75 10.51 29.34
C PRO A 200 -3.65 10.59 28.27
N ALA A 201 -3.40 9.51 27.50
CA ALA A 201 -2.45 9.55 26.39
C ALA A 201 -2.81 10.66 25.38
N ILE A 202 -4.03 10.66 24.85
CA ILE A 202 -4.50 11.67 23.89
C ILE A 202 -4.39 13.08 24.49
N TYR A 203 -4.77 13.27 25.76
CA TYR A 203 -4.68 14.57 26.42
C TYR A 203 -3.24 15.08 26.50
N PHE A 204 -2.29 14.30 27.04
CA PHE A 204 -0.91 14.76 27.23
C PHE A 204 -0.15 14.94 25.92
N ILE A 205 -0.36 14.06 24.93
CA ILE A 205 0.24 14.21 23.60
C ILE A 205 -0.24 15.50 22.91
N ASN A 206 -1.53 15.85 23.06
CA ASN A 206 -2.09 17.09 22.54
C ASN A 206 -1.60 18.32 23.32
N LYS A 207 -1.52 18.24 24.65
CA LYS A 207 -0.95 19.29 25.54
C LYS A 207 0.49 19.64 25.17
N LEU A 208 1.30 18.66 24.75
CA LEU A 208 2.68 18.84 24.27
C LEU A 208 2.77 19.20 22.77
N GLY A 209 1.66 19.18 22.02
CA GLY A 209 1.63 19.44 20.58
C GLY A 209 2.30 18.37 19.72
N LYS A 210 2.41 17.12 20.20
CA LYS A 210 3.19 16.04 19.56
C LYS A 210 2.37 14.96 18.86
N ALA A 211 1.07 15.16 18.67
CA ALA A 211 0.15 14.15 18.10
C ALA A 211 0.64 13.52 16.77
N SER A 212 1.28 14.30 15.91
CA SER A 212 1.83 13.82 14.64
C SER A 212 3.13 13.01 14.75
N GLN A 213 3.61 12.72 15.96
CA GLN A 213 4.83 11.94 16.23
C GLN A 213 4.57 10.50 16.71
N PHE A 214 3.36 10.18 17.17
CA PHE A 214 3.04 8.88 17.76
C PHE A 214 1.93 8.14 17.00
N ARG A 215 1.79 6.84 17.26
CA ARG A 215 0.71 5.97 16.77
C ARG A 215 0.19 5.10 17.91
N PHE A 216 -1.08 4.72 17.81
CA PHE A 216 -1.72 3.73 18.68
C PHE A 216 -1.91 2.41 17.94
N THR A 217 -1.80 1.28 18.65
CA THR A 217 -2.30 -0.03 18.21
C THR A 217 -3.82 -0.13 18.41
N ALA A 218 -4.40 -1.30 18.09
CA ALA A 218 -5.65 -1.73 18.71
C ALA A 218 -5.48 -1.80 20.26
N PRO A 219 -6.55 -1.65 21.06
CA PRO A 219 -6.47 -1.83 22.51
C PRO A 219 -6.07 -3.26 22.86
N LEU A 220 -5.14 -3.42 23.81
CA LEU A 220 -4.77 -4.73 24.35
C LEU A 220 -5.89 -5.30 25.23
N TYR A 221 -6.57 -4.42 25.96
CA TYR A 221 -7.79 -4.73 26.72
C TYR A 221 -8.65 -3.47 26.88
N VAL A 222 -9.86 -3.68 27.41
CA VAL A 222 -10.76 -2.61 27.83
C VAL A 222 -11.00 -2.76 29.34
N GLY A 223 -10.52 -1.81 30.13
CA GLY A 223 -10.79 -1.73 31.56
C GLY A 223 -12.16 -1.08 31.83
N ALA A 224 -12.84 -1.51 32.90
CA ALA A 224 -14.08 -0.88 33.35
C ALA A 224 -13.83 -0.11 34.65
N PHE A 225 -14.26 1.15 34.73
CA PHE A 225 -14.17 1.92 35.98
C PHE A 225 -15.36 1.62 36.89
N HIS A 226 -15.04 1.26 38.13
CA HIS A 226 -15.98 1.08 39.23
C HIS A 226 -15.64 2.05 40.38
N ARG A 227 -16.57 2.18 41.32
CA ARG A 227 -16.33 2.64 42.69
C ARG A 227 -16.21 1.42 43.59
N ALA A 228 -15.41 1.49 44.64
CA ALA A 228 -15.31 0.40 45.60
C ALA A 228 -15.19 0.88 47.04
N VAL A 229 -15.74 0.07 47.94
CA VAL A 229 -15.60 0.18 49.39
C VAL A 229 -14.86 -1.05 49.92
N ARG A 230 -14.40 -1.03 51.19
CA ARG A 230 -13.88 -2.25 51.84
C ARG A 230 -14.98 -3.30 51.92
N LYS A 231 -14.59 -4.57 51.73
CA LYS A 231 -15.54 -5.69 51.78
C LYS A 231 -16.16 -5.83 53.18
N GLY A 232 -17.49 -5.84 53.25
CA GLY A 232 -18.26 -5.73 54.50
C GLY A 232 -18.92 -4.37 54.73
N ASP A 233 -18.54 -3.32 53.99
CA ASP A 233 -19.18 -1.99 54.00
C ASP A 233 -20.26 -1.87 52.90
N GLU A 234 -20.99 -2.95 52.54
CA GLU A 234 -21.96 -2.95 51.43
C GLU A 234 -23.06 -1.89 51.58
N ALA A 235 -23.43 -1.50 52.81
CA ALA A 235 -24.38 -0.42 53.07
C ALA A 235 -23.85 0.97 52.66
N LEU A 236 -22.52 1.19 52.70
CA LEU A 236 -21.89 2.39 52.18
C LEU A 236 -21.82 2.36 50.65
N LEU A 237 -21.55 1.20 50.05
CA LEU A 237 -21.56 1.04 48.60
C LEU A 237 -22.95 1.35 48.02
N GLN A 238 -23.99 0.76 48.61
CA GLN A 238 -25.37 1.02 48.21
C GLN A 238 -25.75 2.50 48.36
N LEU A 239 -25.32 3.17 49.43
CA LEU A 239 -25.54 4.62 49.61
C LEU A 239 -24.86 5.46 48.53
N VAL A 240 -23.65 5.07 48.10
CA VAL A 240 -22.93 5.73 47.00
C VAL A 240 -23.65 5.51 45.67
N GLU A 241 -24.05 4.27 45.36
CA GLU A 241 -24.79 3.93 44.14
C GLU A 241 -26.16 4.62 44.07
N GLU A 242 -26.98 4.53 45.13
CA GLU A 242 -28.27 5.24 45.25
C GLU A 242 -28.10 6.74 45.02
N GLY A 243 -27.11 7.37 45.67
CA GLY A 243 -26.83 8.80 45.50
C GLY A 243 -26.38 9.21 44.10
N PHE A 244 -25.81 8.29 43.30
CA PHE A 244 -25.51 8.53 41.87
C PHE A 244 -26.73 8.25 40.98
N VAL A 245 -27.58 7.28 41.32
CA VAL A 245 -28.84 6.98 40.60
C VAL A 245 -29.90 8.07 40.81
N GLU A 246 -29.88 8.80 41.94
CA GLU A 246 -30.72 9.97 42.19
C GLU A 246 -30.28 11.24 41.41
N LEU A 247 -29.14 11.24 40.72
CA LEU A 247 -28.66 12.41 39.96
C LEU A 247 -29.42 12.58 38.63
N PRO A 248 -29.85 13.81 38.27
CA PRO A 248 -30.46 14.06 36.97
C PRO A 248 -29.50 13.76 35.82
N ALA A 249 -29.86 12.82 34.94
CA ALA A 249 -29.04 12.43 33.81
C ALA A 249 -28.61 13.62 32.91
N ALA A 250 -29.46 14.63 32.77
CA ALA A 250 -29.14 15.85 32.02
C ALA A 250 -28.07 16.74 32.68
N GLU A 251 -27.93 16.69 34.01
CA GLU A 251 -26.87 17.42 34.74
C GLU A 251 -25.54 16.67 34.68
N LEU A 252 -25.57 15.33 34.74
CA LEU A 252 -24.39 14.51 34.48
C LEU A 252 -23.92 14.65 33.02
N GLN A 253 -24.83 14.58 32.05
CA GLN A 253 -24.53 14.80 30.63
C GLN A 253 -23.95 16.21 30.39
N ALA A 254 -24.45 17.26 31.08
CA ALA A 254 -23.89 18.60 30.97
C ALA A 254 -22.46 18.71 31.57
N ILE A 255 -22.13 17.91 32.59
CA ILE A 255 -20.75 17.79 33.10
C ILE A 255 -19.87 17.04 32.09
N GLU A 256 -20.37 15.97 31.48
CA GLU A 256 -19.64 15.22 30.44
C GLU A 256 -19.38 16.08 29.20
N GLU A 257 -20.40 16.74 28.64
CA GLU A 257 -20.27 17.64 27.48
C GLU A 257 -19.37 18.86 27.76
N LYS A 258 -19.30 19.33 29.01
CA LYS A 258 -18.37 20.39 29.44
C LYS A 258 -16.90 19.96 29.31
N TRP A 259 -16.57 18.70 29.59
CA TRP A 259 -15.19 18.20 29.64
C TRP A 259 -14.75 17.39 28.42
N LEU A 260 -15.69 16.73 27.73
CA LEU A 260 -15.48 15.97 26.48
C LEU A 260 -15.75 16.83 25.23
N GLY A 261 -16.39 17.99 25.40
CA GLY A 261 -16.96 18.78 24.31
C GLY A 261 -18.38 18.33 23.97
N ALA A 262 -19.15 19.23 23.34
CA ALA A 262 -20.49 18.89 22.87
C ALA A 262 -20.42 17.75 21.84
N SER A 263 -21.14 16.67 22.09
CA SER A 263 -21.32 15.62 21.08
C SER A 263 -21.98 16.25 19.84
N VAL A 264 -21.48 15.94 18.64
CA VAL A 264 -22.14 16.38 17.39
C VAL A 264 -23.41 15.57 17.24
N SER A 265 -24.49 16.06 17.85
CA SER A 265 -25.72 15.27 17.99
C SER A 265 -26.26 14.92 16.61
N THR A 266 -26.56 13.64 16.40
CA THR A 266 -27.17 13.14 15.16
C THR A 266 -28.66 13.47 15.06
N ALA A 267 -29.17 14.33 15.96
CA ALA A 267 -30.58 14.59 16.21
C ALA A 267 -31.25 15.52 15.18
N ASP A 268 -30.55 16.52 14.64
CA ASP A 268 -31.14 17.49 13.71
C ASP A 268 -31.57 16.86 12.38
N ASN A 269 -30.83 15.83 11.91
CA ASN A 269 -31.27 14.98 10.80
C ASN A 269 -32.29 13.91 11.24
N ALA A 270 -32.29 13.50 12.51
CA ALA A 270 -33.20 12.50 13.03
C ALA A 270 -34.66 12.99 13.05
N ALA A 271 -34.94 14.25 13.38
CA ALA A 271 -36.32 14.75 13.48
C ALA A 271 -37.13 14.60 12.17
N LEU A 272 -36.52 14.93 11.02
CA LEU A 272 -37.17 14.84 9.70
C LEU A 272 -37.37 13.38 9.25
N LEU A 273 -36.39 12.51 9.55
CA LEU A 273 -36.50 11.07 9.33
C LEU A 273 -37.53 10.43 10.27
N LEU A 274 -37.59 10.85 11.53
CA LEU A 274 -38.52 10.34 12.54
C LEU A 274 -39.96 10.68 12.17
N ALA A 275 -40.25 11.91 11.73
CA ALA A 275 -41.60 12.27 11.29
C ALA A 275 -42.09 11.38 10.12
N ARG A 276 -41.22 11.13 9.13
CA ARG A 276 -41.50 10.22 8.01
C ARG A 276 -41.68 8.77 8.46
N ASN A 277 -40.79 8.30 9.33
CA ASN A 277 -40.81 6.92 9.82
C ASN A 277 -41.99 6.67 10.76
N VAL A 278 -42.40 7.65 11.57
CA VAL A 278 -43.62 7.60 12.40
C VAL A 278 -44.88 7.53 11.54
N ALA A 279 -44.95 8.24 10.42
CA ALA A 279 -46.07 8.10 9.49
C ALA A 279 -46.16 6.68 8.90
N TYR A 280 -45.04 6.09 8.48
CA TYR A 280 -44.99 4.69 8.03
C TYR A 280 -45.31 3.70 9.16
N VAL A 281 -44.77 3.91 10.37
CA VAL A 281 -45.04 3.07 11.54
C VAL A 281 -46.51 3.15 11.95
N LEU A 282 -47.18 4.31 11.88
CA LEU A 282 -48.62 4.42 12.14
C LEU A 282 -49.48 3.73 11.06
N ALA A 283 -49.08 3.77 9.79
CA ALA A 283 -49.72 3.00 8.73
C ALA A 283 -49.54 1.48 8.94
N VAL A 284 -48.32 1.04 9.26
CA VAL A 284 -48.01 -0.37 9.57
C VAL A 284 -48.73 -0.83 10.84
N LEU A 285 -48.76 -0.03 11.91
CA LEU A 285 -49.45 -0.32 13.17
C LEU A 285 -50.97 -0.36 13.03
N SER A 286 -51.58 0.45 12.14
CA SER A 286 -53.03 0.38 11.90
C SER A 286 -53.42 -0.85 11.07
N VAL A 287 -52.59 -1.28 10.10
CA VAL A 287 -52.71 -2.58 9.44
C VAL A 287 -52.49 -3.72 10.43
N LEU A 288 -51.45 -3.65 11.27
CA LEU A 288 -51.19 -4.63 12.33
C LEU A 288 -52.33 -4.70 13.34
N ALA A 289 -52.92 -3.59 13.75
CA ALA A 289 -54.06 -3.57 14.67
C ALA A 289 -55.32 -4.19 14.03
N LEU A 290 -55.55 -3.97 12.74
CA LEU A 290 -56.64 -4.62 12.00
C LEU A 290 -56.41 -6.14 11.93
N LEU A 291 -55.20 -6.57 11.58
CA LEU A 291 -54.78 -7.98 11.61
C LEU A 291 -54.87 -8.56 13.03
N LEU A 292 -54.52 -7.80 14.06
CA LEU A 292 -54.60 -8.21 15.46
C LEU A 292 -56.05 -8.34 15.92
N MET A 293 -56.98 -7.50 15.46
CA MET A 293 -58.41 -7.65 15.73
C MET A 293 -59.00 -8.87 15.03
N ILE A 294 -58.60 -9.14 13.78
CA ILE A 294 -58.99 -10.35 13.03
C ILE A 294 -58.43 -11.59 13.75
N TRP A 295 -57.15 -11.57 14.10
CA TRP A 295 -56.46 -12.62 14.85
C TRP A 295 -57.08 -12.83 16.23
N ASN A 296 -57.42 -11.78 16.98
CA ASN A 296 -58.07 -11.89 18.29
C ASN A 296 -59.50 -12.45 18.17
N ARG A 297 -60.25 -12.13 17.10
CA ARG A 297 -61.54 -12.78 16.78
C ARG A 297 -61.37 -14.26 16.41
N MET A 298 -60.33 -14.61 15.64
CA MET A 298 -59.98 -15.99 15.34
C MET A 298 -59.49 -16.74 16.59
N LEU A 299 -58.73 -16.08 17.46
CA LEU A 299 -58.17 -16.63 18.69
C LEU A 299 -59.26 -16.87 19.72
N ARG A 300 -60.25 -15.98 19.89
CA ARG A 300 -61.43 -16.24 20.74
C ARG A 300 -62.28 -17.38 20.21
N ARG A 301 -62.38 -17.55 18.88
CA ARG A 301 -63.00 -18.74 18.26
C ARG A 301 -62.17 -20.01 18.52
N ARG A 302 -60.84 -19.94 18.41
CA ARG A 302 -59.93 -21.05 18.74
C ARG A 302 -60.02 -21.40 20.22
N VAL A 303 -59.82 -20.48 21.15
CA VAL A 303 -59.95 -20.72 22.60
C VAL A 303 -61.30 -21.35 22.98
N ALA A 304 -62.42 -20.95 22.37
CA ALA A 304 -63.71 -21.61 22.56
C ALA A 304 -63.79 -23.06 22.02
N VAL A 305 -62.97 -23.40 21.02
CA VAL A 305 -62.71 -24.79 20.57
C VAL A 305 -61.73 -25.48 21.52
N ASN A 306 -60.60 -24.87 21.88
CA ASN A 306 -59.60 -25.42 22.79
C ASN A 306 -60.15 -25.64 24.23
N THR A 307 -61.24 -24.97 24.63
CA THR A 307 -61.94 -25.28 25.90
C THR A 307 -62.71 -26.62 25.83
N ARG A 308 -63.00 -27.13 24.62
CA ARG A 308 -63.40 -28.54 24.40
C ARG A 308 -62.19 -29.47 24.31
N GLU A 309 -61.00 -28.94 24.02
CA GLU A 309 -59.74 -29.69 23.98
C GLU A 309 -59.21 -30.08 25.37
N LEU A 310 -59.83 -29.57 26.44
CA LEU A 310 -60.25 -30.33 27.63
C LEU A 310 -60.24 -31.87 27.44
N ASN A 311 -61.17 -32.35 26.61
CA ASN A 311 -61.34 -33.77 26.29
C ASN A 311 -60.40 -34.24 25.16
N SER A 312 -59.75 -33.31 24.47
CA SER A 312 -58.66 -33.60 23.53
C SER A 312 -57.32 -33.79 24.21
N ALA A 313 -57.23 -33.92 25.54
CA ALA A 313 -56.05 -34.50 26.17
C ALA A 313 -55.75 -35.92 25.61
N LEU A 314 -56.78 -36.67 25.21
CA LEU A 314 -56.63 -37.94 24.48
C LEU A 314 -56.13 -37.73 23.04
N ALA A 315 -56.60 -36.67 22.37
CA ALA A 315 -56.11 -36.29 21.04
C ALA A 315 -54.78 -35.50 21.10
N ALA A 316 -54.28 -35.12 22.28
CA ALA A 316 -53.00 -34.45 22.45
C ALA A 316 -51.84 -35.39 22.11
N LEU A 317 -52.04 -36.71 22.21
CA LEU A 317 -51.08 -37.70 21.70
C LEU A 317 -51.02 -37.71 20.17
N THR A 318 -52.18 -37.60 19.49
CA THR A 318 -52.23 -37.41 18.03
C THR A 318 -51.78 -36.02 17.60
N VAL A 319 -51.99 -34.97 18.40
CA VAL A 319 -51.46 -33.62 18.14
C VAL A 319 -49.97 -33.54 18.42
N ALA A 320 -49.41 -34.32 19.35
CA ALA A 320 -47.97 -34.48 19.52
C ALA A 320 -47.34 -35.17 18.31
N ASN A 321 -47.95 -36.27 17.82
CA ASN A 321 -47.50 -36.91 16.57
C ASN A 321 -47.70 -35.99 15.36
N GLN A 322 -48.79 -35.21 15.28
CA GLN A 322 -48.97 -34.19 14.24
C GLN A 322 -48.05 -32.98 14.43
N LEU A 323 -47.53 -32.69 15.63
CA LEU A 323 -46.49 -31.68 15.87
C LEU A 323 -45.10 -32.22 15.52
N ILE A 324 -44.87 -33.53 15.62
CA ILE A 324 -43.65 -34.18 15.11
C ILE A 324 -43.69 -34.24 13.58
N GLU A 325 -44.82 -34.64 12.98
CA GLU A 325 -45.04 -34.56 11.53
C GLU A 325 -44.98 -33.11 11.05
N GLN A 326 -45.68 -32.15 11.67
CA GLN A 326 -45.60 -30.72 11.31
C GLN A 326 -44.22 -30.11 11.58
N SER A 327 -43.48 -30.56 12.60
CA SER A 327 -42.10 -30.11 12.82
C SER A 327 -41.17 -30.69 11.75
N ARG A 328 -41.32 -31.98 11.40
CA ARG A 328 -40.57 -32.60 10.30
C ARG A 328 -40.93 -31.96 8.95
N ASP A 329 -42.20 -31.68 8.70
CA ASP A 329 -42.69 -31.09 7.45
C ASP A 329 -42.39 -29.58 7.38
N HIS A 330 -42.35 -28.87 8.52
CA HIS A 330 -41.88 -27.49 8.62
C HIS A 330 -40.36 -27.40 8.48
N LEU A 331 -39.60 -28.32 9.07
CA LEU A 331 -38.16 -28.44 8.87
C LEU A 331 -37.84 -28.84 7.43
N ALA A 332 -38.57 -29.80 6.85
CA ALA A 332 -38.44 -30.16 5.44
C ALA A 332 -38.79 -28.98 4.53
N ALA A 333 -39.91 -28.28 4.77
CA ALA A 333 -40.28 -27.09 4.01
C ALA A 333 -39.29 -25.92 4.21
N THR A 334 -38.65 -25.80 5.37
CA THR A 334 -37.61 -24.79 5.65
C THR A 334 -36.30 -25.14 4.93
N LEU A 335 -35.86 -26.40 5.02
CA LEU A 335 -34.69 -26.93 4.31
C LEU A 335 -34.90 -26.96 2.79
N GLU A 336 -36.14 -27.09 2.32
CA GLU A 336 -36.50 -26.90 0.91
C GLU A 336 -36.58 -25.43 0.51
N ALA A 337 -37.06 -24.54 1.39
CA ALA A 337 -37.12 -23.11 1.10
C ALA A 337 -35.72 -22.47 0.96
N ILE A 338 -34.69 -23.10 1.52
CA ILE A 338 -33.29 -22.79 1.26
C ILE A 338 -32.94 -23.23 -0.18
N PRO A 339 -32.52 -22.32 -1.08
CA PRO A 339 -32.09 -22.67 -2.44
C PRO A 339 -30.62 -23.15 -2.50
N ASP A 340 -29.86 -22.86 -1.44
CA ASP A 340 -28.44 -23.19 -1.29
C ASP A 340 -28.22 -24.71 -1.26
N LEU A 341 -27.00 -25.15 -1.62
CA LEU A 341 -26.61 -26.56 -1.47
C LEU A 341 -26.36 -26.86 0.02
N MET A 342 -26.79 -28.02 0.51
CA MET A 342 -26.51 -28.46 1.87
C MET A 342 -25.87 -29.85 1.88
N PHE A 343 -24.85 -30.03 2.72
CA PHE A 343 -24.14 -31.29 2.92
C PHE A 343 -24.02 -31.61 4.41
N GLU A 344 -24.08 -32.90 4.78
CA GLU A 344 -23.64 -33.38 6.08
C GLU A 344 -22.26 -34.03 5.91
N LEU A 345 -21.25 -33.46 6.56
CA LEU A 345 -19.86 -33.94 6.53
C LEU A 345 -19.43 -34.48 7.91
N ASP A 346 -18.40 -35.32 7.96
CA ASP A 346 -17.64 -35.59 9.18
C ASP A 346 -16.35 -34.75 9.25
N ALA A 347 -15.57 -34.93 10.32
CA ALA A 347 -14.31 -34.20 10.54
C ALA A 347 -13.20 -34.51 9.52
N ASP A 348 -13.27 -35.65 8.81
CA ASP A 348 -12.37 -36.02 7.71
C ASP A 348 -12.88 -35.50 6.35
N GLY A 349 -13.96 -34.70 6.35
CA GLY A 349 -14.56 -34.13 5.15
C GLY A 349 -15.30 -35.15 4.29
N ARG A 350 -15.79 -36.26 4.84
CA ARG A 350 -16.56 -37.28 4.09
C ARG A 350 -18.04 -36.91 3.99
N TYR A 351 -18.62 -37.05 2.79
CA TYR A 351 -20.05 -36.78 2.58
C TYR A 351 -20.95 -37.91 3.13
N TRP A 352 -21.85 -37.57 4.05
CA TRP A 352 -22.81 -38.48 4.70
C TRP A 352 -24.26 -38.30 4.26
N ASP A 353 -24.72 -37.06 4.04
CA ASP A 353 -26.01 -36.71 3.41
C ASP A 353 -25.81 -35.49 2.51
N TYR A 354 -26.70 -35.27 1.54
CA TYR A 354 -26.72 -34.04 0.75
C TYR A 354 -28.15 -33.64 0.36
N ARG A 355 -28.40 -32.34 0.25
CA ARG A 355 -29.63 -31.77 -0.31
C ARG A 355 -29.26 -30.69 -1.31
N ALA A 356 -29.65 -30.92 -2.57
CA ALA A 356 -29.38 -30.03 -3.68
C ALA A 356 -30.63 -29.92 -4.54
N ARG A 357 -31.32 -28.77 -4.47
CA ARG A 357 -32.40 -28.45 -5.41
C ARG A 357 -31.86 -28.17 -6.82
N ARG A 358 -30.66 -27.61 -6.90
CA ARG A 358 -29.89 -27.36 -8.13
C ARG A 358 -28.79 -28.43 -8.29
N SER A 359 -29.18 -29.62 -8.75
CA SER A 359 -28.25 -30.75 -8.94
C SER A 359 -27.14 -30.47 -9.96
N GLU A 360 -27.33 -29.49 -10.84
CA GLU A 360 -26.37 -28.99 -11.81
C GLU A 360 -25.21 -28.19 -11.20
N LEU A 361 -25.33 -27.76 -9.93
CA LEU A 361 -24.26 -27.11 -9.16
C LEU A 361 -23.41 -28.09 -8.32
N LEU A 362 -23.70 -29.39 -8.37
CA LEU A 362 -22.89 -30.40 -7.69
C LEU A 362 -21.58 -30.67 -8.45
N VAL A 363 -20.46 -30.72 -7.72
CA VAL A 363 -19.12 -30.97 -8.28
C VAL A 363 -19.02 -32.35 -8.94
N ALA A 364 -19.71 -33.35 -8.38
CA ALA A 364 -19.81 -34.70 -8.90
C ALA A 364 -21.25 -35.24 -8.81
N PRO A 365 -21.60 -36.31 -9.56
CA PRO A 365 -22.89 -36.99 -9.42
C PRO A 365 -23.12 -37.51 -7.99
N PRO A 366 -24.37 -37.57 -7.49
CA PRO A 366 -24.69 -38.06 -6.15
C PRO A 366 -24.06 -39.40 -5.75
N GLY A 367 -24.01 -40.37 -6.68
CA GLY A 367 -23.40 -41.69 -6.47
C GLY A 367 -21.86 -41.70 -6.44
N GLN A 368 -21.22 -40.53 -6.55
CA GLN A 368 -19.78 -40.30 -6.40
C GLN A 368 -19.48 -39.24 -5.31
N LEU A 369 -20.51 -38.63 -4.72
CA LEU A 369 -20.39 -37.77 -3.54
C LEU A 369 -20.41 -38.61 -2.26
N LEU A 370 -21.50 -39.33 -2.01
CA LEU A 370 -21.74 -40.03 -0.75
C LEU A 370 -20.67 -41.09 -0.47
N GLY A 371 -20.07 -41.04 0.72
CA GLY A 371 -19.00 -41.92 1.17
C GLY A 371 -17.59 -41.50 0.76
N HIS A 372 -17.43 -40.55 -0.16
CA HIS A 372 -16.12 -39.98 -0.56
C HIS A 372 -15.76 -38.74 0.25
N THR A 373 -14.47 -38.39 0.31
CA THR A 373 -13.99 -37.14 0.97
C THR A 373 -13.97 -35.95 0.01
N VAL A 374 -14.01 -34.73 0.55
CA VAL A 374 -13.87 -33.49 -0.26
C VAL A 374 -12.63 -33.51 -1.16
N HIS A 375 -11.50 -34.05 -0.68
CA HIS A 375 -10.26 -34.17 -1.46
C HIS A 375 -10.34 -35.20 -2.61
N GLU A 376 -11.26 -36.17 -2.55
CA GLU A 376 -11.51 -37.12 -3.63
C GLU A 376 -12.48 -36.56 -4.69
N VAL A 377 -13.28 -35.54 -4.35
CA VAL A 377 -14.43 -35.08 -5.15
C VAL A 377 -14.24 -33.68 -5.76
N MET A 378 -13.41 -32.81 -5.17
CA MET A 378 -13.16 -31.45 -5.69
C MET A 378 -11.67 -31.08 -5.75
N PRO A 379 -11.27 -30.05 -6.52
CA PRO A 379 -9.87 -29.63 -6.63
C PRO A 379 -9.27 -29.27 -5.26
N ALA A 380 -8.00 -29.64 -5.04
CA ALA A 380 -7.34 -29.50 -3.74
C ALA A 380 -7.44 -28.09 -3.08
N PRO A 381 -7.34 -26.96 -3.81
CA PRO A 381 -7.53 -25.64 -3.20
C PRO A 381 -8.95 -25.42 -2.65
N ALA A 382 -9.99 -25.89 -3.36
CA ALA A 382 -11.37 -25.78 -2.90
C ALA A 382 -11.65 -26.75 -1.73
N ALA A 383 -11.09 -27.97 -1.79
CA ALA A 383 -11.17 -28.94 -0.70
C ALA A 383 -10.55 -28.41 0.60
N GLN A 384 -9.41 -27.71 0.51
CA GLN A 384 -8.77 -27.10 1.67
C GLN A 384 -9.67 -26.05 2.33
N VAL A 385 -10.31 -25.15 1.56
CA VAL A 385 -11.25 -24.15 2.10
C VAL A 385 -12.43 -24.81 2.84
N VAL A 386 -12.90 -25.97 2.38
CA VAL A 386 -13.93 -26.74 3.11
C VAL A 386 -13.36 -27.33 4.41
N MET A 387 -12.15 -27.90 4.40
CA MET A 387 -11.52 -28.45 5.60
C MET A 387 -11.20 -27.38 6.64
N ASP A 388 -10.73 -26.21 6.23
CA ASP A 388 -10.46 -25.07 7.11
C ASP A 388 -11.76 -24.57 7.77
N ALA A 389 -12.86 -24.53 7.00
CA ALA A 389 -14.18 -24.17 7.52
C ALA A 389 -14.77 -25.23 8.47
N LEU A 390 -14.51 -26.52 8.23
CA LEU A 390 -14.85 -27.62 9.14
C LEU A 390 -14.04 -27.54 10.44
N ALA A 391 -12.73 -27.30 10.36
CA ALA A 391 -11.86 -27.15 11.52
C ALA A 391 -12.27 -25.96 12.40
N ALA A 392 -12.50 -24.79 11.79
CA ALA A 392 -13.00 -23.61 12.49
C ALA A 392 -14.35 -23.88 13.19
N ALA A 393 -15.27 -24.60 12.55
CA ALA A 393 -16.55 -24.99 13.15
C ALA A 393 -16.43 -26.12 14.20
N ALA A 394 -15.38 -26.94 14.15
CA ALA A 394 -15.11 -27.96 15.18
C ALA A 394 -14.74 -27.31 16.52
N GLU A 395 -13.91 -26.27 16.45
CA GLU A 395 -13.43 -25.47 17.58
C GLU A 395 -14.49 -24.47 18.08
N HIS A 396 -15.00 -23.62 17.19
CA HIS A 396 -15.90 -22.49 17.53
C HIS A 396 -17.40 -22.84 17.45
N GLY A 397 -17.75 -24.08 17.10
CA GLY A 397 -19.13 -24.56 16.90
C GLY A 397 -19.75 -24.15 15.56
N THR A 398 -19.34 -23.02 14.98
CA THR A 398 -19.76 -22.54 13.66
C THR A 398 -18.64 -21.82 12.91
N SER A 399 -18.66 -21.86 11.58
CA SER A 399 -17.82 -21.06 10.68
C SER A 399 -18.66 -20.47 9.55
N GLN A 400 -18.37 -19.26 9.08
CA GLN A 400 -19.12 -18.56 8.03
C GLN A 400 -18.18 -17.69 7.17
N GLY A 401 -18.56 -17.47 5.91
CA GLY A 401 -17.87 -16.52 5.02
C GLY A 401 -16.61 -17.07 4.33
N ALA A 402 -16.28 -18.36 4.52
CA ALA A 402 -15.28 -19.03 3.71
C ALA A 402 -15.79 -19.15 2.27
N GLN A 403 -15.11 -18.51 1.32
CA GLN A 403 -15.52 -18.45 -0.10
C GLN A 403 -14.58 -19.30 -0.97
N LEU A 404 -15.16 -20.10 -1.87
CA LEU A 404 -14.43 -20.93 -2.82
C LEU A 404 -14.97 -20.78 -4.25
N CYS A 405 -14.14 -21.07 -5.24
CA CYS A 405 -14.48 -21.05 -6.66
C CYS A 405 -14.34 -22.46 -7.26
N LEU A 406 -15.29 -22.85 -8.11
CA LEU A 406 -15.34 -24.15 -8.76
C LEU A 406 -15.71 -24.00 -10.24
N SER A 407 -14.83 -24.46 -11.11
CA SER A 407 -15.08 -24.56 -12.56
C SER A 407 -16.04 -25.71 -12.86
N LEU A 408 -17.33 -25.42 -12.90
CA LEU A 408 -18.40 -26.38 -13.19
C LEU A 408 -18.73 -26.39 -14.69
N LYS A 409 -19.63 -27.29 -15.11
CA LYS A 409 -20.08 -27.41 -16.52
C LYS A 409 -20.79 -26.17 -17.07
N GLN A 410 -21.05 -25.16 -16.25
CA GLN A 410 -21.73 -23.91 -16.59
C GLN A 410 -20.77 -22.70 -16.57
N GLY A 411 -19.50 -22.90 -16.20
CA GLY A 411 -18.52 -21.84 -15.95
C GLY A 411 -17.97 -21.88 -14.53
N ASP A 412 -17.22 -20.84 -14.15
CA ASP A 412 -16.70 -20.67 -12.80
C ASP A 412 -17.79 -20.17 -11.85
N CYS A 413 -18.18 -21.01 -10.89
CA CYS A 413 -19.17 -20.70 -9.87
C CYS A 413 -18.50 -20.40 -8.53
N TRP A 414 -18.95 -19.32 -7.88
CA TRP A 414 -18.47 -18.92 -6.56
C TRP A 414 -19.46 -19.35 -5.48
N PHE A 415 -18.94 -19.99 -4.43
CA PHE A 415 -19.73 -20.47 -3.31
C PHE A 415 -19.26 -19.87 -1.98
N GLU A 416 -20.22 -19.48 -1.14
CA GLU A 416 -19.98 -19.04 0.24
C GLU A 416 -20.45 -20.12 1.22
N LEU A 417 -19.55 -20.57 2.09
CA LEU A 417 -19.82 -21.62 3.07
C LEU A 417 -20.36 -21.05 4.38
N SER A 418 -21.28 -21.79 4.99
CA SER A 418 -21.70 -21.65 6.39
C SER A 418 -21.77 -23.03 7.01
N VAL A 419 -20.86 -23.30 7.95
CA VAL A 419 -20.67 -24.60 8.60
C VAL A 419 -21.16 -24.52 10.04
N ALA A 420 -21.97 -25.49 10.47
CA ALA A 420 -22.43 -25.61 11.85
C ALA A 420 -22.19 -27.04 12.38
N ARG A 421 -21.61 -27.16 13.57
CA ARG A 421 -21.37 -28.44 14.23
C ARG A 421 -22.68 -29.06 14.69
N LYS A 422 -22.93 -30.31 14.29
CA LYS A 422 -24.10 -31.11 14.66
C LYS A 422 -23.78 -31.90 15.93
N ASN A 423 -24.58 -31.73 16.98
CA ASN A 423 -24.43 -32.48 18.22
C ASN A 423 -24.88 -33.95 18.04
N THR A 424 -23.94 -34.82 17.69
CA THR A 424 -24.10 -36.28 17.64
C THR A 424 -23.90 -36.91 19.03
N SER A 425 -24.24 -38.20 19.17
CA SER A 425 -23.96 -38.95 20.40
C SER A 425 -22.46 -39.27 20.51
N LEU A 426 -21.94 -39.52 21.72
CA LEU A 426 -20.52 -39.84 21.96
C LEU A 426 -20.01 -41.13 21.25
N LEU A 427 -20.89 -41.90 20.60
CA LEU A 427 -20.55 -43.09 19.81
C LEU A 427 -20.45 -42.79 18.31
N GLU A 428 -20.87 -41.60 17.86
CA GLU A 428 -20.82 -41.15 16.47
C GLU A 428 -20.00 -39.87 16.39
N GLY A 429 -18.86 -39.92 15.69
CA GLY A 429 -17.91 -38.82 15.59
C GLY A 429 -18.54 -37.48 15.13
N PRO A 430 -17.91 -36.33 15.44
CA PRO A 430 -18.49 -35.02 15.20
C PRO A 430 -18.82 -34.83 13.71
N ARG A 431 -20.08 -34.46 13.45
CA ARG A 431 -20.58 -34.12 12.12
C ARG A 431 -20.86 -32.63 11.99
N PHE A 432 -20.93 -32.17 10.76
CA PHE A 432 -21.10 -30.78 10.40
C PHE A 432 -22.15 -30.65 9.30
N ILE A 433 -23.05 -29.67 9.45
CA ILE A 433 -23.91 -29.23 8.36
C ILE A 433 -23.19 -28.10 7.63
N VAL A 434 -22.91 -28.30 6.36
CA VAL A 434 -22.31 -27.29 5.46
C VAL A 434 -23.39 -26.80 4.53
N LEU A 435 -23.81 -25.54 4.69
CA LEU A 435 -24.51 -24.79 3.66
C LEU A 435 -23.48 -24.16 2.71
N SER A 436 -23.76 -24.22 1.41
CA SER A 436 -22.94 -23.70 0.33
C SER A 436 -23.83 -22.90 -0.62
N ARG A 437 -23.76 -21.57 -0.49
CA ARG A 437 -24.57 -20.61 -1.25
C ARG A 437 -23.87 -20.20 -2.52
N ASP A 438 -24.57 -20.29 -3.65
CA ASP A 438 -24.15 -19.68 -4.91
C ASP A 438 -24.14 -18.15 -4.76
N ILE A 439 -22.97 -17.53 -4.88
CA ILE A 439 -22.76 -16.07 -4.86
C ILE A 439 -22.20 -15.56 -6.19
N THR A 440 -22.31 -16.36 -7.27
CA THR A 440 -21.68 -16.08 -8.57
C THR A 440 -22.17 -14.76 -9.18
N GLU A 441 -23.50 -14.54 -9.21
CA GLU A 441 -24.10 -13.28 -9.69
C GLU A 441 -23.62 -12.07 -8.88
N ARG A 442 -23.47 -12.23 -7.56
CA ARG A 442 -22.97 -11.17 -6.67
C ARG A 442 -21.51 -10.83 -6.99
N LYS A 443 -20.64 -11.82 -7.16
CA LYS A 443 -19.23 -11.60 -7.53
C LYS A 443 -19.07 -10.97 -8.91
N GLN A 444 -19.91 -11.37 -9.87
CA GLN A 444 -19.95 -10.76 -11.20
C GLN A 444 -20.40 -9.29 -11.13
N ALA A 445 -21.47 -8.98 -10.39
CA ALA A 445 -21.92 -7.60 -10.20
C ALA A 445 -20.92 -6.73 -9.40
N GLU A 446 -20.26 -7.27 -8.37
CA GLU A 446 -19.19 -6.57 -7.64
C GLU A 446 -18.03 -6.19 -8.59
N ALA A 447 -17.60 -7.11 -9.47
CA ALA A 447 -16.57 -6.85 -10.47
C ALA A 447 -17.01 -5.89 -11.59
N GLU A 448 -18.26 -5.99 -12.07
CA GLU A 448 -18.80 -5.09 -13.09
C GLU A 448 -18.92 -3.65 -12.56
N ILE A 449 -19.34 -3.47 -11.30
CA ILE A 449 -19.37 -2.16 -10.63
C ILE A 449 -17.96 -1.57 -10.51
N GLU A 450 -16.94 -2.38 -10.18
CA GLU A 450 -15.55 -1.92 -10.12
C GLU A 450 -15.02 -1.50 -11.50
N GLN A 451 -15.31 -2.28 -12.54
CA GLN A 451 -14.99 -1.93 -13.93
C GLN A 451 -15.62 -0.60 -14.33
N LEU A 452 -16.94 -0.45 -14.15
CA LEU A 452 -17.68 0.78 -14.50
C LEU A 452 -17.26 2.01 -13.67
N ALA A 453 -16.76 1.82 -12.45
CA ALA A 453 -16.30 2.92 -11.59
C ALA A 453 -14.93 3.49 -11.98
N PHE A 454 -14.03 2.64 -12.50
CA PHE A 454 -12.61 2.98 -12.67
C PHE A 454 -12.06 2.89 -14.10
N PHE A 455 -12.80 2.30 -15.03
CA PHE A 455 -12.38 2.11 -16.43
C PHE A 455 -13.35 2.77 -17.42
N ASP A 456 -12.91 2.94 -18.67
CA ASP A 456 -13.68 3.43 -19.81
C ASP A 456 -14.34 2.26 -20.54
N ALA A 457 -15.66 2.24 -20.60
CA ALA A 457 -16.43 1.09 -21.10
C ALA A 457 -16.22 0.75 -22.58
N LEU A 458 -15.66 1.67 -23.38
CA LEU A 458 -15.34 1.41 -24.80
C LEU A 458 -13.95 0.79 -24.97
N THR A 459 -12.94 1.32 -24.28
CA THR A 459 -11.52 0.98 -24.51
C THR A 459 -10.92 0.06 -23.45
N GLY A 460 -11.58 -0.14 -22.31
CA GLY A 460 -11.05 -0.89 -21.17
C GLY A 460 -9.89 -0.21 -20.45
N LEU A 461 -9.54 1.03 -20.82
CA LEU A 461 -8.49 1.81 -20.17
C LEU A 461 -8.97 2.39 -18.83
N PRO A 462 -8.08 2.64 -17.87
CA PRO A 462 -8.32 3.54 -16.75
C PRO A 462 -9.03 4.84 -17.17
N ASN A 463 -10.12 5.17 -16.48
CA ASN A 463 -10.84 6.42 -16.70
C ASN A 463 -10.20 7.58 -15.91
N ARG A 464 -10.74 8.79 -16.07
CA ARG A 464 -10.26 10.01 -15.38
C ARG A 464 -10.14 9.87 -13.86
N ARG A 465 -10.99 9.07 -13.19
CA ARG A 465 -10.93 8.86 -11.74
C ARG A 465 -9.71 8.02 -11.35
N LEU A 466 -9.49 6.90 -12.03
CA LEU A 466 -8.33 6.03 -11.76
C LEU A 466 -7.00 6.69 -12.16
N LEU A 467 -6.99 7.53 -13.21
CA LEU A 467 -5.81 8.32 -13.56
C LEU A 467 -5.41 9.30 -12.45
N LEU A 468 -6.36 10.07 -11.90
CA LEU A 468 -6.08 11.07 -10.87
C LEU A 468 -5.51 10.42 -9.59
N ASP A 469 -6.07 9.28 -9.20
CA ASP A 469 -5.60 8.46 -8.08
C ASP A 469 -4.15 7.97 -8.30
N ARG A 470 -3.89 7.33 -9.45
CA ARG A 470 -2.54 6.89 -9.83
C ARG A 470 -1.53 8.04 -9.91
N LEU A 471 -1.93 9.21 -10.40
CA LEU A 471 -1.07 10.40 -10.49
C LEU A 471 -0.74 10.98 -9.11
N GLN A 472 -1.68 10.95 -8.16
CA GLN A 472 -1.41 11.31 -6.76
C GLN A 472 -0.40 10.35 -6.11
N HIS A 473 -0.51 9.05 -6.39
CA HIS A 473 0.46 8.04 -5.95
C HIS A 473 1.84 8.20 -6.63
N ALA A 474 1.88 8.52 -7.92
CA ALA A 474 3.10 8.76 -8.68
C ALA A 474 3.89 9.97 -8.15
N LEU A 475 3.20 11.10 -7.88
CA LEU A 475 3.80 12.30 -7.28
C LEU A 475 4.41 12.02 -5.91
N THR A 476 3.67 11.30 -5.05
CA THR A 476 4.12 10.91 -3.71
C THR A 476 5.36 10.01 -3.77
N THR A 477 5.40 9.09 -4.74
CA THR A 477 6.53 8.18 -4.96
C THR A 477 7.75 8.93 -5.49
N SER A 478 7.55 9.81 -6.49
CA SER A 478 8.56 10.67 -7.11
C SER A 478 9.22 11.61 -6.09
N ALA A 479 8.43 12.25 -5.22
CA ALA A 479 8.94 13.10 -4.14
C ALA A 479 9.87 12.36 -3.17
N ARG A 480 9.61 11.06 -2.92
CA ARG A 480 10.38 10.21 -1.99
C ARG A 480 11.66 9.64 -2.61
N SER A 481 11.65 9.32 -3.90
CA SER A 481 12.79 8.71 -4.62
C SER A 481 13.75 9.74 -5.24
N GLY A 482 13.25 10.95 -5.53
CA GLY A 482 13.92 11.94 -6.37
C GLY A 482 13.96 11.56 -7.87
N SER A 483 13.26 10.51 -8.29
CA SER A 483 13.07 10.17 -9.71
C SER A 483 11.98 11.05 -10.31
N HIS A 484 12.16 11.53 -11.54
CA HIS A 484 11.07 12.25 -12.23
C HIS A 484 9.94 11.28 -12.63
N GLY A 485 8.78 11.85 -12.92
CA GLY A 485 7.72 11.25 -13.73
C GLY A 485 7.27 12.24 -14.80
N ALA A 486 6.42 11.78 -15.72
CA ALA A 486 5.90 12.62 -16.79
C ALA A 486 4.44 12.33 -17.09
N LEU A 487 3.74 13.36 -17.55
CA LEU A 487 2.36 13.28 -18.01
C LEU A 487 2.32 13.74 -19.48
N LEU A 488 1.93 12.83 -20.36
CA LEU A 488 1.74 13.07 -21.80
C LEU A 488 0.24 13.14 -22.06
N PHE A 489 -0.27 14.33 -22.37
CA PHE A 489 -1.64 14.53 -22.81
C PHE A 489 -1.70 14.37 -24.33
N ILE A 490 -2.58 13.50 -24.83
CA ILE A 490 -2.62 13.04 -26.22
C ILE A 490 -4.02 13.26 -26.77
N ASP A 491 -4.10 13.85 -27.96
CA ASP A 491 -5.35 14.15 -28.66
C ASP A 491 -5.26 13.72 -30.12
N LEU A 492 -6.34 13.11 -30.63
CA LEU A 492 -6.39 12.55 -31.98
C LEU A 492 -6.77 13.60 -33.03
N ASP A 493 -5.81 13.94 -33.88
CA ASP A 493 -5.94 15.01 -34.86
C ASP A 493 -7.10 14.74 -35.83
N ASN A 494 -8.07 15.66 -35.83
CA ASN A 494 -9.25 15.65 -36.70
C ASN A 494 -10.23 14.47 -36.46
N PHE A 495 -10.18 13.79 -35.30
CA PHE A 495 -11.10 12.69 -34.96
C PHE A 495 -12.59 13.03 -35.17
N LYS A 496 -13.01 14.26 -34.83
CA LYS A 496 -14.37 14.74 -35.13
C LYS A 496 -14.74 14.62 -36.62
N VAL A 497 -13.81 14.87 -37.55
CA VAL A 497 -14.05 14.78 -39.00
C VAL A 497 -14.28 13.33 -39.42
N LEU A 498 -13.68 12.34 -38.74
CA LEU A 498 -14.01 10.93 -38.94
C LEU A 498 -15.45 10.64 -38.51
N ASN A 499 -15.85 11.05 -37.30
CA ASN A 499 -17.22 10.87 -36.82
C ASN A 499 -18.26 11.53 -37.74
N ASP A 500 -18.02 12.79 -38.13
CA ASP A 500 -18.93 13.56 -38.98
C ASP A 500 -19.04 12.99 -40.43
N SER A 501 -18.09 12.16 -40.88
CA SER A 501 -18.04 11.62 -42.26
C SER A 501 -18.22 10.09 -42.38
N LYS A 502 -18.00 9.32 -41.30
CA LYS A 502 -18.11 7.85 -41.27
C LYS A 502 -19.01 7.32 -40.16
N GLY A 503 -19.47 8.19 -39.24
CA GLY A 503 -20.33 7.81 -38.12
C GLY A 503 -19.57 7.24 -36.92
N HIS A 504 -20.20 7.32 -35.75
CA HIS A 504 -19.56 7.03 -34.47
C HIS A 504 -18.98 5.62 -34.34
N LEU A 505 -19.60 4.60 -34.94
CA LEU A 505 -19.08 3.22 -34.90
C LEU A 505 -17.65 3.09 -35.47
N VAL A 506 -17.31 3.87 -36.49
CA VAL A 506 -15.95 3.88 -37.09
C VAL A 506 -14.98 4.68 -36.21
N GLY A 507 -15.47 5.72 -35.53
CA GLY A 507 -14.72 6.43 -34.49
C GLY A 507 -14.42 5.56 -33.27
N ASP A 508 -15.39 4.76 -32.83
CA ASP A 508 -15.26 3.85 -31.70
C ASP A 508 -14.21 2.76 -31.97
N LEU A 509 -14.20 2.19 -33.19
CA LEU A 509 -13.14 1.27 -33.63
C LEU A 509 -11.75 1.93 -33.66
N LEU A 510 -11.66 3.21 -34.08
CA LEU A 510 -10.39 3.95 -34.03
C LEU A 510 -9.92 4.12 -32.58
N LEU A 511 -10.81 4.50 -31.66
CA LEU A 511 -10.49 4.69 -30.24
C LEU A 511 -10.00 3.41 -29.57
N GLN A 512 -10.59 2.26 -29.91
CA GLN A 512 -10.14 0.93 -29.43
C GLN A 512 -8.75 0.55 -29.97
N GLU A 513 -8.49 0.77 -31.26
CA GLU A 513 -7.17 0.50 -31.86
C GLU A 513 -6.09 1.48 -31.36
N VAL A 514 -6.44 2.75 -31.12
CA VAL A 514 -5.56 3.74 -30.46
C VAL A 514 -5.21 3.30 -29.03
N ALA A 515 -6.20 2.89 -28.24
CA ALA A 515 -5.95 2.36 -26.89
C ALA A 515 -4.99 1.16 -26.91
N ARG A 516 -5.21 0.21 -27.83
CA ARG A 516 -4.33 -0.95 -28.02
C ARG A 516 -2.90 -0.55 -28.42
N ARG A 517 -2.74 0.43 -29.31
CA ARG A 517 -1.43 0.95 -29.73
C ARG A 517 -0.70 1.69 -28.61
N LEU A 518 -1.42 2.50 -27.83
CA LEU A 518 -0.85 3.18 -26.66
C LEU A 518 -0.32 2.18 -25.63
N CYS A 519 -1.12 1.17 -25.26
CA CYS A 519 -0.68 0.12 -24.33
C CYS A 519 0.51 -0.69 -24.85
N ALA A 520 0.63 -0.89 -26.17
CA ALA A 520 1.77 -1.57 -26.78
C ALA A 520 3.03 -0.68 -26.95
N ALA A 521 2.91 0.64 -26.77
CA ALA A 521 4.00 1.60 -26.91
C ALA A 521 4.67 2.00 -25.58
N VAL A 522 4.09 1.59 -24.44
CA VAL A 522 4.56 1.91 -23.07
C VAL A 522 4.86 0.64 -22.28
N ARG A 523 5.40 0.78 -21.07
CA ARG A 523 5.72 -0.35 -20.19
C ARG A 523 4.55 -0.69 -19.26
N GLY A 524 4.57 -1.88 -18.67
CA GLY A 524 3.57 -2.30 -17.66
C GLY A 524 3.61 -1.51 -16.34
N GLU A 525 4.66 -0.72 -16.11
CA GLU A 525 4.82 0.22 -14.98
C GLU A 525 4.28 1.64 -15.29
N ASP A 526 4.06 1.94 -16.57
CA ASP A 526 3.41 3.16 -17.03
C ASP A 526 1.88 3.01 -16.95
N SER A 527 1.13 4.11 -17.09
CA SER A 527 -0.34 4.07 -17.13
C SER A 527 -0.90 4.84 -18.30
N VAL A 528 -1.58 4.13 -19.20
CA VAL A 528 -2.47 4.71 -20.21
C VAL A 528 -3.85 4.91 -19.59
N ALA A 529 -4.50 6.03 -19.89
CA ALA A 529 -5.85 6.34 -19.48
C ALA A 529 -6.61 7.07 -20.61
N ARG A 530 -7.94 7.06 -20.55
CA ARG A 530 -8.81 7.86 -21.43
C ARG A 530 -9.64 8.82 -20.59
N LEU A 531 -9.66 10.10 -20.97
CA LEU A 531 -10.40 11.15 -20.25
C LEU A 531 -11.83 11.32 -20.78
N GLY A 532 -12.02 11.11 -22.08
CA GLY A 532 -13.28 11.23 -22.79
C GLY A 532 -13.03 11.61 -24.26
N GLY A 533 -13.97 11.31 -25.16
CA GLY A 533 -13.82 11.64 -26.58
C GLY A 533 -12.53 11.09 -27.19
N ASP A 534 -11.75 11.99 -27.79
CA ASP A 534 -10.44 11.83 -28.42
C ASP A 534 -9.24 12.01 -27.45
N GLU A 535 -9.48 12.33 -26.16
CA GLU A 535 -8.44 12.62 -25.16
C GLU A 535 -7.93 11.36 -24.44
N PHE A 536 -6.64 11.08 -24.61
CA PHE A 536 -5.89 10.04 -23.89
C PHE A 536 -4.77 10.68 -23.05
N VAL A 537 -4.37 10.01 -21.97
CA VAL A 537 -3.22 10.41 -21.16
C VAL A 537 -2.31 9.21 -20.93
N VAL A 538 -1.00 9.42 -21.09
CA VAL A 538 0.05 8.47 -20.69
C VAL A 538 0.83 9.07 -19.53
N MET A 539 0.88 8.36 -18.41
CA MET A 539 1.72 8.70 -17.26
C MET A 539 2.93 7.78 -17.22
N LEU A 540 4.13 8.35 -17.30
CA LEU A 540 5.41 7.63 -17.21
C LEU A 540 6.01 7.79 -15.81
N GLN A 541 6.57 6.71 -15.27
CA GLN A 541 7.11 6.64 -13.91
C GLN A 541 8.58 6.20 -13.89
N GLY A 542 9.27 6.39 -12.76
CA GLY A 542 10.63 5.87 -12.55
C GLY A 542 11.72 6.50 -13.43
N LEU A 543 11.51 7.71 -13.96
CA LEU A 543 12.44 8.39 -14.85
C LEU A 543 13.71 8.86 -14.12
N ALA A 544 14.73 9.24 -14.90
CA ALA A 544 16.00 9.71 -14.36
C ALA A 544 15.87 10.84 -13.31
N LYS A 545 16.83 10.92 -12.38
CA LYS A 545 16.88 11.96 -11.34
C LYS A 545 17.25 13.35 -11.89
N GLY A 546 17.95 13.41 -13.03
CA GLY A 546 18.24 14.65 -13.75
C GLY A 546 17.09 15.03 -14.69
N GLY A 547 16.64 16.30 -14.64
CA GLY A 547 15.49 16.78 -15.42
C GLY A 547 15.67 16.65 -16.94
N GLU A 548 16.84 17.00 -17.48
CA GLU A 548 17.16 16.83 -18.91
C GLU A 548 17.18 15.36 -19.34
N SER A 549 17.75 14.48 -18.51
CA SER A 549 17.79 13.04 -18.77
C SER A 549 16.38 12.43 -18.77
N ALA A 550 15.52 12.86 -17.84
CA ALA A 550 14.12 12.46 -17.82
C ALA A 550 13.37 13.00 -19.05
N ALA A 551 13.58 14.25 -19.43
CA ALA A 551 13.00 14.86 -20.63
C ALA A 551 13.42 14.10 -21.91
N ALA A 552 14.68 13.69 -22.03
CA ALA A 552 15.17 12.89 -23.15
C ALA A 552 14.50 11.51 -23.23
N GLN A 553 14.35 10.82 -22.09
CA GLN A 553 13.60 9.54 -21.99
C GLN A 553 12.14 9.71 -22.43
N VAL A 554 11.48 10.76 -21.95
CA VAL A 554 10.07 11.05 -22.29
C VAL A 554 9.91 11.43 -23.77
N ALA A 555 10.83 12.22 -24.32
CA ALA A 555 10.85 12.55 -25.74
C ALA A 555 11.10 11.32 -26.62
N GLN A 556 11.84 10.30 -26.14
CA GLN A 556 11.96 9.02 -26.84
C GLN A 556 10.62 8.26 -26.85
N VAL A 557 9.99 8.04 -25.68
CA VAL A 557 8.71 7.32 -25.58
C VAL A 557 7.61 8.04 -26.35
N GLY A 558 7.49 9.36 -26.22
CA GLY A 558 6.49 10.13 -26.95
C GLY A 558 6.67 10.13 -28.47
N ARG A 559 7.91 10.04 -28.98
CA ARG A 559 8.15 9.82 -30.43
C ARG A 559 7.80 8.41 -30.88
N GLN A 560 8.01 7.40 -30.03
CA GLN A 560 7.54 6.03 -30.29
C GLN A 560 6.00 5.98 -30.35
N VAL A 561 5.32 6.69 -29.44
CA VAL A 561 3.86 6.86 -29.46
C VAL A 561 3.39 7.57 -30.74
N LEU A 562 3.94 8.73 -31.10
CA LEU A 562 3.61 9.42 -32.36
C LEU A 562 3.78 8.52 -33.59
N SER A 563 4.89 7.78 -33.65
CA SER A 563 5.18 6.84 -34.75
C SER A 563 4.15 5.71 -34.82
N SER A 564 3.78 5.11 -33.69
CA SER A 564 2.75 4.06 -33.61
C SER A 564 1.35 4.59 -33.99
N LEU A 565 0.99 5.78 -33.49
CA LEU A 565 -0.30 6.40 -33.78
C LEU A 565 -0.40 6.91 -35.23
N SER A 566 0.72 7.20 -35.90
CA SER A 566 0.75 7.60 -37.32
C SER A 566 0.63 6.43 -38.32
N GLN A 567 0.66 5.17 -37.87
CA GLN A 567 0.48 4.01 -38.74
C GLN A 567 -0.95 3.91 -39.26
N VAL A 568 -1.15 3.33 -40.45
CA VAL A 568 -2.48 3.15 -41.06
C VAL A 568 -3.40 2.36 -40.13
N TYR A 569 -4.66 2.77 -40.02
CA TYR A 569 -5.73 2.07 -39.32
C TYR A 569 -6.61 1.37 -40.34
N VAL A 570 -6.92 0.08 -40.12
CA VAL A 570 -7.90 -0.66 -40.93
C VAL A 570 -9.20 -0.72 -40.14
N LEU A 571 -10.14 0.15 -40.47
CA LEU A 571 -11.40 0.36 -39.75
C LEU A 571 -12.55 -0.08 -40.66
N ASP A 572 -13.25 -1.17 -40.32
CA ASP A 572 -14.37 -1.71 -41.11
C ASP A 572 -14.04 -1.90 -42.61
N GLY A 573 -12.81 -2.34 -42.91
CA GLY A 573 -12.29 -2.51 -44.27
C GLY A 573 -11.78 -1.25 -44.97
N TYR A 574 -11.85 -0.07 -44.33
CA TYR A 574 -11.27 1.17 -44.84
C TYR A 574 -9.88 1.43 -44.25
N GLU A 575 -8.92 1.84 -45.09
CA GLU A 575 -7.67 2.44 -44.62
C GLU A 575 -7.90 3.90 -44.20
N TYR A 576 -7.49 4.25 -42.98
CA TYR A 576 -7.55 5.60 -42.44
C TYR A 576 -6.20 6.01 -41.87
N HIS A 577 -5.83 7.28 -42.07
CA HIS A 577 -4.66 7.90 -41.47
C HIS A 577 -5.11 8.87 -40.37
N CYS A 578 -4.69 8.60 -39.14
CA CYS A 578 -4.82 9.50 -38.01
C CYS A 578 -3.41 9.95 -37.58
N THR A 579 -3.31 11.13 -36.97
CA THR A 579 -2.11 11.59 -36.26
C THR A 579 -2.52 12.04 -34.86
N ALA A 580 -1.55 12.33 -33.99
CA ALA A 580 -1.84 12.83 -32.65
C ALA A 580 -1.00 14.05 -32.29
N SER A 581 -1.59 14.98 -31.56
CA SER A 581 -0.89 16.09 -30.92
C SER A 581 -0.61 15.73 -29.46
N ILE A 582 0.66 15.85 -29.02
CA ILE A 582 1.11 15.45 -27.68
C ILE A 582 1.69 16.64 -26.91
N GLY A 583 1.18 16.86 -25.70
CA GLY A 583 1.70 17.83 -24.74
C GLY A 583 2.31 17.13 -23.54
N VAL A 584 3.46 17.61 -23.06
CA VAL A 584 4.22 16.95 -22.00
C VAL A 584 4.47 17.88 -20.82
N SER A 585 4.16 17.41 -19.62
CA SER A 585 4.58 18.04 -18.36
C SER A 585 5.43 17.07 -17.53
N LEU A 586 6.55 17.55 -16.98
CA LEU A 586 7.45 16.82 -16.11
C LEU A 586 7.14 17.12 -14.64
N PHE A 587 7.24 16.09 -13.78
CA PHE A 587 7.09 16.24 -12.35
C PHE A 587 8.20 15.57 -11.55
N ASN A 588 8.50 16.11 -10.37
CA ASN A 588 9.38 15.49 -9.37
C ASN A 588 8.78 15.50 -7.95
N GLY A 589 7.45 15.74 -7.85
CA GLY A 589 6.70 15.71 -6.60
C GLY A 589 6.93 16.90 -5.66
N LYS A 590 7.79 17.86 -6.02
CA LYS A 590 7.99 19.09 -5.23
C LYS A 590 6.85 20.09 -5.46
N ALA A 591 5.85 20.04 -4.59
CA ALA A 591 4.78 21.04 -4.46
C ALA A 591 3.95 21.31 -5.74
N GLN A 592 3.80 20.31 -6.61
CA GLN A 592 2.97 20.38 -7.82
C GLN A 592 1.57 19.80 -7.55
N ASP A 593 0.52 20.52 -7.94
CA ASP A 593 -0.87 20.02 -7.88
C ASP A 593 -1.18 19.08 -9.06
N VAL A 594 -2.03 18.07 -8.81
CA VAL A 594 -2.49 17.11 -9.83
C VAL A 594 -3.29 17.81 -10.94
N GLY A 595 -4.13 18.78 -10.57
CA GLY A 595 -4.93 19.57 -11.51
C GLY A 595 -4.11 20.60 -12.29
N GLU A 596 -3.02 21.11 -11.71
CA GLU A 596 -2.04 21.97 -12.40
C GLU A 596 -1.24 21.18 -13.45
N LEU A 597 -0.71 20.01 -13.10
CA LEU A 597 0.05 19.16 -14.03
C LEU A 597 -0.76 18.75 -15.27
N LEU A 598 -2.04 18.41 -15.10
CA LEU A 598 -2.96 18.14 -16.21
C LEU A 598 -3.15 19.37 -17.10
N LYS A 599 -3.34 20.57 -16.54
CA LYS A 599 -3.45 21.83 -17.32
C LYS A 599 -2.17 22.17 -18.07
N CYS A 600 -1.00 21.92 -17.49
CA CYS A 600 0.29 22.13 -18.15
C CYS A 600 0.45 21.21 -19.37
N ALA A 601 0.12 19.91 -19.22
CA ALA A 601 0.20 18.96 -20.33
C ALA A 601 -0.84 19.26 -21.43
N ASP A 602 -2.08 19.60 -21.05
CA ASP A 602 -3.13 20.06 -21.98
C ASP A 602 -2.72 21.33 -22.75
N ALA A 603 -2.22 22.36 -22.06
CA ALA A 603 -1.74 23.59 -22.70
C ALA A 603 -0.57 23.34 -23.68
N ALA A 604 0.32 22.40 -23.37
CA ALA A 604 1.38 21.96 -24.29
C ALA A 604 0.83 21.18 -25.50
N MET A 605 -0.22 20.37 -25.33
CA MET A 605 -0.90 19.64 -26.41
C MET A 605 -1.60 20.62 -27.35
N TYR A 606 -2.26 21.64 -26.79
CA TYR A 606 -2.85 22.72 -27.56
C TYR A 606 -1.78 23.53 -28.32
N SER A 607 -0.58 23.70 -27.75
CA SER A 607 0.57 24.27 -28.48
C SER A 607 0.95 23.41 -29.69
N ALA A 608 1.12 22.08 -29.53
CA ALA A 608 1.42 21.15 -30.62
C ALA A 608 0.38 21.21 -31.77
N LYS A 609 -0.92 21.30 -31.43
CA LYS A 609 -2.00 21.51 -32.42
C LYS A 609 -1.81 22.78 -33.26
N ASN A 610 -1.39 23.88 -32.63
CA ASN A 610 -1.15 25.17 -33.30
C ASN A 610 0.17 25.20 -34.08
N MET A 611 1.19 24.46 -33.64
CA MET A 611 2.51 24.36 -34.28
C MET A 611 2.52 23.45 -35.52
N GLY A 612 1.41 22.78 -35.84
CA GLY A 612 1.25 22.00 -37.07
C GLY A 612 0.59 20.64 -36.89
N ARG A 613 0.26 20.22 -35.66
CA ARG A 613 -0.19 18.86 -35.29
C ARG A 613 0.91 17.80 -35.47
N ASN A 614 0.58 16.52 -35.28
CA ASN A 614 1.49 15.36 -35.37
C ASN A 614 2.87 15.57 -34.70
N SER A 615 2.87 16.16 -33.52
CA SER A 615 4.07 16.66 -32.85
C SER A 615 3.97 16.56 -31.33
N LEU A 616 5.13 16.64 -30.68
CA LEU A 616 5.28 16.57 -29.24
C LEU A 616 5.93 17.86 -28.74
N VAL A 617 5.30 18.50 -27.76
CA VAL A 617 5.74 19.77 -27.16
C VAL A 617 5.78 19.63 -25.64
N PHE A 618 6.87 20.09 -25.01
CA PHE A 618 6.97 20.23 -23.56
C PHE A 618 6.39 21.56 -23.10
N PHE A 619 5.76 21.57 -21.92
CA PHE A 619 5.20 22.78 -21.31
C PHE A 619 6.26 23.82 -20.93
N ASP A 620 7.46 23.37 -20.53
CA ASP A 620 8.60 24.23 -20.23
C ASP A 620 9.33 24.63 -21.54
N PRO A 621 9.33 25.92 -21.93
CA PRO A 621 9.99 26.37 -23.16
C PRO A 621 11.51 26.22 -23.14
N ALA A 622 12.15 26.25 -21.97
CA ALA A 622 13.58 26.02 -21.85
C ALA A 622 13.92 24.54 -22.09
N MET A 623 13.11 23.63 -21.54
CA MET A 623 13.25 22.20 -21.80
C MET A 623 12.99 21.86 -23.27
N GLN A 624 11.97 22.46 -23.88
CA GLN A 624 11.68 22.31 -25.31
C GLN A 624 12.90 22.75 -26.17
N ALA A 625 13.46 23.93 -25.90
CA ALA A 625 14.64 24.43 -26.62
C ALA A 625 15.87 23.53 -26.46
N THR A 626 16.12 22.98 -25.25
CA THR A 626 17.21 22.02 -25.00
C THR A 626 17.02 20.72 -25.79
N LEU A 627 15.78 20.22 -25.89
CA LEU A 627 15.47 19.01 -26.67
C LEU A 627 15.56 19.24 -28.18
N GLU A 628 15.15 20.40 -28.67
CA GLU A 628 15.32 20.81 -30.07
C GLU A 628 16.80 20.94 -30.43
N ALA A 629 17.61 21.59 -29.58
CA ALA A 629 19.05 21.67 -29.75
C ALA A 629 19.73 20.28 -29.74
N ARG A 630 19.31 19.37 -28.85
CA ARG A 630 19.80 17.98 -28.81
C ARG A 630 19.39 17.20 -30.07
N ALA A 631 18.18 17.41 -30.60
CA ALA A 631 17.72 16.78 -31.83
C ALA A 631 18.46 17.31 -33.08
N GLN A 632 18.70 18.63 -33.15
CA GLN A 632 19.52 19.25 -34.20
C GLN A 632 20.95 18.69 -34.16
N LEU A 633 21.57 18.64 -32.98
CA LEU A 633 22.92 18.12 -32.82
C LEU A 633 23.04 16.62 -33.22
N ALA A 634 21.98 15.83 -33.03
CA ALA A 634 21.94 14.43 -33.50
C ALA A 634 21.86 14.32 -35.04
N GLY A 635 21.15 15.27 -35.69
CA GLY A 635 21.13 15.40 -37.14
C GLY A 635 22.49 15.83 -37.71
N GLU A 636 23.14 16.81 -37.08
CA GLU A 636 24.50 17.27 -37.41
C GLU A 636 25.52 16.13 -37.22
N LEU A 637 25.44 15.37 -36.12
CA LEU A 637 26.34 14.24 -35.83
C LEU A 637 26.20 13.09 -36.85
N ARG A 638 24.99 12.82 -37.34
CA ARG A 638 24.78 11.82 -38.41
C ARG A 638 25.48 12.22 -39.72
N ALA A 639 25.66 13.52 -39.97
CA ALA A 639 26.40 14.03 -41.12
C ALA A 639 27.91 14.17 -40.86
N ALA A 640 28.35 14.22 -39.60
CA ALA A 640 29.73 14.49 -39.21
C ALA A 640 30.74 13.47 -39.75
N LEU A 641 30.44 12.17 -39.65
CA LEU A 641 31.30 11.09 -40.12
C LEU A 641 31.55 11.13 -41.65
N PRO A 642 30.53 11.09 -42.53
CA PRO A 642 30.74 11.17 -43.99
C PRO A 642 31.25 12.54 -44.49
N GLN A 643 31.29 13.57 -43.63
CA GLN A 643 31.87 14.88 -43.95
C GLN A 643 33.27 15.09 -43.35
N GLY A 644 33.89 14.07 -42.72
CA GLY A 644 35.24 14.17 -42.17
C GLY A 644 35.38 15.13 -40.98
N GLN A 645 34.28 15.40 -40.25
CA GLN A 645 34.29 16.29 -39.09
C GLN A 645 34.75 15.61 -37.80
N LEU A 646 34.84 14.28 -37.80
CA LEU A 646 35.35 13.48 -36.68
C LEU A 646 36.85 13.25 -36.83
N GLN A 647 37.59 13.32 -35.73
CA GLN A 647 39.05 13.21 -35.67
C GLN A 647 39.49 12.45 -34.42
N LEU A 648 40.62 11.73 -34.51
CA LEU A 648 41.26 11.12 -33.35
C LEU A 648 42.35 12.05 -32.81
N TYR A 649 42.29 12.32 -31.50
CA TYR A 649 43.37 12.92 -30.74
C TYR A 649 44.02 11.83 -29.87
N TYR A 650 45.29 12.01 -29.53
CA TYR A 650 46.11 11.03 -28.82
C TYR A 650 46.61 11.65 -27.51
N GLN A 651 46.41 10.96 -26.38
CA GLN A 651 47.02 11.35 -25.10
C GLN A 651 48.07 10.34 -24.68
N ALA A 652 49.24 10.83 -24.24
CA ALA A 652 50.37 9.99 -23.90
C ALA A 652 50.20 9.34 -22.51
N GLN A 653 50.45 8.03 -22.44
CA GLN A 653 50.59 7.26 -21.20
C GLN A 653 52.08 7.21 -20.86
N ILE A 654 52.46 7.76 -19.70
CA ILE A 654 53.85 8.05 -19.32
C ILE A 654 54.29 7.16 -18.16
N ASN A 655 55.48 6.58 -18.24
CA ASN A 655 56.04 5.78 -17.16
C ASN A 655 56.72 6.64 -16.07
N HIS A 656 57.12 6.04 -14.95
CA HIS A 656 57.78 6.76 -13.86
C HIS A 656 59.09 7.47 -14.22
N GLU A 657 59.78 7.04 -15.29
CA GLU A 657 61.03 7.62 -15.80
C GLU A 657 60.80 8.80 -16.77
N GLY A 658 59.54 9.03 -17.20
CA GLY A 658 59.16 10.08 -18.16
C GLY A 658 59.02 9.62 -19.62
N GLY A 659 59.26 8.34 -19.90
CA GLY A 659 59.12 7.76 -21.24
C GLY A 659 57.66 7.42 -21.57
N VAL A 660 57.29 7.56 -22.85
CA VAL A 660 55.94 7.23 -23.36
C VAL A 660 55.83 5.71 -23.55
N VAL A 661 54.79 5.10 -22.95
CA VAL A 661 54.56 3.64 -22.96
C VAL A 661 53.22 3.21 -23.57
N GLY A 662 52.35 4.17 -23.89
CA GLY A 662 51.09 3.95 -24.62
C GLY A 662 50.48 5.26 -25.10
N ALA A 663 49.44 5.16 -25.93
CA ALA A 663 48.63 6.29 -26.38
C ALA A 663 47.13 5.97 -26.29
N GLU A 664 46.33 6.82 -25.65
CA GLU A 664 44.88 6.69 -25.69
C GLU A 664 44.27 7.49 -26.85
N THR A 665 43.42 6.84 -27.65
CA THR A 665 42.64 7.50 -28.70
C THR A 665 41.36 8.10 -28.15
N LEU A 666 41.23 9.41 -28.36
CA LEU A 666 40.20 10.25 -27.80
C LEU A 666 39.47 10.97 -28.94
N LEU A 667 38.24 10.53 -29.22
CA LEU A 667 37.42 11.04 -30.30
C LEU A 667 37.09 12.54 -30.12
N ARG A 668 37.20 13.32 -31.21
CA ARG A 668 36.89 14.75 -31.27
C ARG A 668 35.97 15.04 -32.45
N TRP A 669 35.08 16.02 -32.29
CA TRP A 669 34.19 16.49 -33.35
C TRP A 669 34.42 17.99 -33.60
N GLN A 670 35.04 18.28 -34.73
CA GLN A 670 35.32 19.62 -35.22
C GLN A 670 34.16 20.09 -36.12
N HIS A 671 33.10 20.63 -35.50
CA HIS A 671 31.90 21.04 -36.21
C HIS A 671 32.07 22.43 -36.87
N PRO A 672 31.78 22.60 -38.18
CA PRO A 672 32.17 23.82 -38.92
C PRO A 672 31.64 25.14 -38.35
N GLN A 673 30.45 25.15 -37.74
CA GLN A 673 29.82 26.34 -37.15
C GLN A 673 29.89 26.40 -35.61
N ARG A 674 30.26 25.31 -34.93
CA ARG A 674 30.31 25.25 -33.45
C ARG A 674 31.74 25.17 -32.90
N GLY A 675 32.74 24.93 -33.75
CA GLY A 675 34.10 24.59 -33.33
C GLY A 675 34.15 23.17 -32.74
N MET A 676 35.02 22.97 -31.75
CA MET A 676 35.12 21.68 -31.06
C MET A 676 33.90 21.42 -30.17
N VAL A 677 33.09 20.42 -30.53
CA VAL A 677 31.98 19.93 -29.70
C VAL A 677 32.52 18.96 -28.64
N SER A 678 32.08 19.10 -27.39
CA SER A 678 32.60 18.29 -26.29
C SER A 678 32.18 16.82 -26.40
N PRO A 679 33.08 15.84 -26.19
CA PRO A 679 32.74 14.41 -26.12
C PRO A 679 31.57 14.12 -25.16
N ALA A 680 31.53 14.78 -24.00
CA ALA A 680 30.46 14.63 -23.02
C ALA A 680 29.07 15.10 -23.53
N GLN A 681 29.02 15.89 -24.61
CA GLN A 681 27.77 16.31 -25.25
C GLN A 681 27.35 15.34 -26.36
N PHE A 682 28.29 14.91 -27.21
CA PHE A 682 27.95 14.15 -28.42
C PHE A 682 28.09 12.63 -28.29
N ILE A 683 28.91 12.08 -27.38
CA ILE A 683 29.03 10.63 -27.18
C ILE A 683 27.73 10.04 -26.62
N PRO A 684 27.11 10.56 -25.54
CA PRO A 684 25.82 10.04 -25.06
C PRO A 684 24.72 10.16 -26.13
N LEU A 685 24.78 11.20 -26.96
CA LEU A 685 23.86 11.41 -28.08
C LEU A 685 24.09 10.41 -29.22
N ALA A 686 25.35 10.04 -29.47
CA ALA A 686 25.73 8.98 -30.41
C ALA A 686 25.23 7.62 -29.91
N GLU A 687 25.37 7.36 -28.61
CA GLU A 687 24.89 6.14 -27.97
C GLU A 687 23.38 6.03 -28.07
N ASP A 688 22.63 7.00 -27.54
CA ASP A 688 21.17 7.09 -27.58
C ASP A 688 20.60 6.66 -28.95
N ASN A 689 21.12 7.29 -30.01
CA ASN A 689 20.64 7.17 -31.39
C ASN A 689 21.32 6.04 -32.21
N GLY A 690 22.21 5.26 -31.61
CA GLY A 690 22.95 4.17 -32.28
C GLY A 690 24.03 4.63 -33.26
N LEU A 691 24.28 5.94 -33.40
CA LEU A 691 25.37 6.49 -34.21
C LEU A 691 26.75 6.11 -33.66
N ILE A 692 26.85 5.72 -32.39
CA ILE A 692 28.10 5.24 -31.78
C ILE A 692 28.63 3.96 -32.44
N LEU A 693 27.79 3.18 -33.13
CA LEU A 693 28.20 1.93 -33.79
C LEU A 693 29.05 2.21 -35.05
N PRO A 694 28.56 2.95 -36.09
CA PRO A 694 29.40 3.31 -37.23
C PRO A 694 30.56 4.26 -36.87
N ILE A 695 30.39 5.11 -35.85
CA ILE A 695 31.50 5.94 -35.33
C ILE A 695 32.57 5.04 -34.70
N GLY A 696 32.19 4.08 -33.86
CA GLY A 696 33.11 3.16 -33.19
C GLY A 696 33.86 2.25 -34.15
N GLN A 697 33.19 1.74 -35.19
CA GLN A 697 33.85 1.02 -36.29
C GLN A 697 34.93 1.89 -36.94
N TRP A 698 34.61 3.13 -37.32
CA TRP A 698 35.58 4.06 -37.92
C TRP A 698 36.74 4.38 -36.97
N VAL A 699 36.49 4.56 -35.66
CA VAL A 699 37.54 4.74 -34.66
C VAL A 699 38.49 3.53 -34.61
N LEU A 700 37.97 2.30 -34.61
CA LEU A 700 38.76 1.08 -34.64
C LEU A 700 39.58 0.94 -35.93
N GLU A 701 38.98 1.23 -37.08
CA GLU A 701 39.66 1.22 -38.38
C GLU A 701 40.82 2.23 -38.41
N GLN A 702 40.58 3.49 -38.04
CA GLN A 702 41.61 4.53 -37.98
C GLN A 702 42.71 4.24 -36.94
N ALA A 703 42.37 3.68 -35.77
CA ALA A 703 43.36 3.28 -34.78
C ALA A 703 44.25 2.12 -35.28
N CYS A 704 43.69 1.16 -36.01
CA CYS A 704 44.45 0.07 -36.62
C CYS A 704 45.33 0.55 -37.78
N GLU A 705 44.85 1.47 -38.62
CA GLU A 705 45.64 2.14 -39.66
C GLU A 705 46.79 2.96 -39.06
N GLN A 706 46.55 3.73 -37.99
CA GLN A 706 47.60 4.51 -37.34
C GLN A 706 48.65 3.62 -36.67
N LEU A 707 48.23 2.59 -35.93
CA LEU A 707 49.14 1.59 -35.38
C LEU A 707 49.97 0.94 -36.48
N LYS A 708 49.37 0.66 -37.66
CA LYS A 708 50.12 0.11 -38.79
C LYS A 708 51.18 1.07 -39.29
N HIS A 709 50.85 2.36 -39.43
CA HIS A 709 51.84 3.38 -39.82
C HIS A 709 52.98 3.50 -38.80
N TRP A 710 52.67 3.39 -37.50
CA TRP A 710 53.67 3.43 -36.43
C TRP A 710 54.58 2.20 -36.38
N GLN A 711 54.20 1.03 -36.93
CA GLN A 711 55.11 -0.13 -37.02
C GLN A 711 56.40 0.16 -37.79
N ASP A 712 56.35 1.05 -38.79
CA ASP A 712 57.51 1.43 -39.59
C ASP A 712 58.32 2.59 -38.98
N GLN A 713 57.82 3.23 -37.91
CA GLN A 713 58.50 4.33 -37.20
C GLN A 713 59.27 3.81 -35.97
N PRO A 714 60.61 3.96 -35.87
CA PRO A 714 61.39 3.41 -34.76
C PRO A 714 61.01 3.89 -33.34
N LEU A 715 60.40 5.07 -33.22
CA LEU A 715 59.94 5.64 -31.94
C LEU A 715 58.56 5.15 -31.51
N ALA A 716 57.76 4.62 -32.45
CA ALA A 716 56.36 4.28 -32.23
C ALA A 716 56.03 2.79 -32.49
N CYS A 717 56.92 2.02 -33.11
CA CYS A 717 56.69 0.62 -33.47
C CYS A 717 56.45 -0.32 -32.26
N ALA A 718 56.93 0.08 -31.08
CA ALA A 718 56.65 -0.60 -29.82
C ALA A 718 55.34 -0.17 -29.15
N LEU A 719 54.77 0.99 -29.51
CA LEU A 719 53.73 1.69 -28.77
C LEU A 719 52.35 1.05 -28.94
N PRO A 720 51.66 0.64 -27.85
CA PRO A 720 50.27 0.23 -27.90
C PRO A 720 49.32 1.44 -27.97
N VAL A 721 48.20 1.27 -28.65
CA VAL A 721 47.09 2.23 -28.69
C VAL A 721 45.90 1.67 -27.94
N SER A 722 45.40 2.46 -26.99
CA SER A 722 44.15 2.26 -26.28
C SER A 722 42.98 2.85 -27.07
N VAL A 723 41.90 2.08 -27.23
CA VAL A 723 40.65 2.48 -27.91
C VAL A 723 39.45 2.24 -26.99
N ASN A 724 38.73 3.32 -26.70
CA ASN A 724 37.50 3.30 -25.90
C ASN A 724 36.34 2.62 -26.65
N VAL A 725 35.74 1.58 -26.07
CA VAL A 725 34.62 0.83 -26.65
C VAL A 725 33.38 0.93 -25.76
N SER A 726 32.29 1.47 -26.30
CA SER A 726 31.05 1.63 -25.54
C SER A 726 30.26 0.34 -25.37
N ALA A 727 29.44 0.27 -24.32
CA ALA A 727 28.60 -0.89 -24.02
C ALA A 727 27.63 -1.26 -25.16
N ARG A 728 27.16 -0.28 -25.95
CA ARG A 728 26.34 -0.57 -27.15
C ARG A 728 27.14 -1.23 -28.28
N GLN A 729 28.42 -0.88 -28.46
CA GLN A 729 29.29 -1.54 -29.44
C GLN A 729 29.61 -2.97 -28.99
N PHE A 730 30.10 -3.16 -27.76
CA PHE A 730 30.54 -4.48 -27.29
C PHE A 730 29.40 -5.52 -27.23
N ARG A 731 28.15 -5.07 -27.05
CA ARG A 731 26.95 -5.93 -27.10
C ARG A 731 26.51 -6.33 -28.51
N GLN A 732 27.03 -5.71 -29.58
CA GLN A 732 26.77 -6.20 -30.95
C GLN A 732 27.20 -7.67 -31.11
N THR A 733 26.39 -8.47 -31.81
CA THR A 733 26.71 -9.90 -32.05
C THR A 733 27.93 -10.07 -32.96
N ASP A 734 28.14 -9.13 -33.88
CA ASP A 734 29.20 -9.08 -34.88
C ASP A 734 30.47 -8.35 -34.43
N PHE A 735 30.52 -7.80 -33.21
CA PHE A 735 31.65 -7.00 -32.71
C PHE A 735 33.02 -7.69 -32.83
N VAL A 736 33.08 -9.00 -32.55
CA VAL A 736 34.32 -9.79 -32.63
C VAL A 736 34.80 -9.94 -34.09
N ASP A 737 33.87 -10.00 -35.05
CA ASP A 737 34.19 -10.11 -36.47
C ASP A 737 34.54 -8.73 -37.08
N LEU A 738 33.94 -7.65 -36.57
CA LEU A 738 34.34 -6.26 -36.91
C LEU A 738 35.79 -5.98 -36.49
N VAL A 739 36.16 -6.26 -35.23
CA VAL A 739 37.55 -6.08 -34.76
C VAL A 739 38.51 -6.98 -35.54
N ARG A 740 38.15 -8.25 -35.80
CA ARG A 740 38.97 -9.15 -36.64
C ARG A 740 39.17 -8.58 -38.05
N SER A 741 38.16 -7.95 -38.62
CA SER A 741 38.21 -7.35 -39.95
C SER A 741 39.14 -6.13 -39.98
N ALA A 742 39.07 -5.23 -39.00
CA ALA A 742 39.96 -4.06 -38.89
C ALA A 742 41.45 -4.45 -38.67
N LEU A 743 41.70 -5.49 -37.86
CA LEU A 743 43.04 -6.06 -37.68
C LEU A 743 43.58 -6.68 -38.99
N HIS A 744 42.72 -7.40 -39.73
CA HIS A 744 43.11 -8.05 -40.98
C HIS A 744 43.28 -7.06 -42.15
N SER A 745 42.48 -5.99 -42.23
CA SER A 745 42.60 -4.98 -43.30
C SER A 745 43.87 -4.13 -43.16
N SER A 746 44.21 -3.74 -41.92
CA SER A 746 45.42 -2.99 -41.60
C SER A 746 46.69 -3.86 -41.60
N GLY A 747 46.59 -5.15 -41.25
CA GLY A 747 47.76 -6.02 -41.08
C GLY A 747 48.66 -5.59 -39.91
N VAL A 748 48.05 -5.00 -38.88
CA VAL A 748 48.70 -4.60 -37.62
C VAL A 748 48.99 -5.81 -36.73
N ASP A 749 49.93 -5.68 -35.79
CA ASP A 749 50.10 -6.61 -34.67
C ASP A 749 48.95 -6.41 -33.66
N PRO A 750 48.05 -7.39 -33.44
CA PRO A 750 46.93 -7.25 -32.53
C PRO A 750 47.35 -6.97 -31.07
N ALA A 751 48.57 -7.37 -30.68
CA ALA A 751 49.11 -7.11 -29.34
C ALA A 751 49.44 -5.63 -29.07
N LYS A 752 49.32 -4.76 -30.09
CA LYS A 752 49.37 -3.29 -29.99
C LYS A 752 48.01 -2.64 -29.81
N LEU A 753 46.91 -3.32 -30.13
CA LEU A 753 45.56 -2.83 -29.88
C LEU A 753 45.13 -3.21 -28.46
N LYS A 754 44.85 -2.20 -27.63
CA LYS A 754 44.21 -2.35 -26.33
C LYS A 754 42.78 -1.80 -26.42
N LEU A 755 41.78 -2.59 -26.07
CA LEU A 755 40.40 -2.12 -25.96
C LEU A 755 40.10 -1.74 -24.52
N GLU A 756 39.51 -0.57 -24.32
CA GLU A 756 39.17 -0.04 -23.00
C GLU A 756 37.66 -0.13 -22.81
N LEU A 757 37.25 -0.73 -21.69
CA LEU A 757 35.88 -1.08 -21.36
C LEU A 757 35.57 -0.52 -19.97
N THR A 758 34.49 0.24 -19.81
CA THR A 758 34.11 0.81 -18.51
C THR A 758 33.57 -0.27 -17.56
N GLU A 759 33.78 -0.09 -16.25
CA GLU A 759 33.38 -1.05 -15.21
C GLU A 759 31.91 -1.53 -15.34
N SER A 760 31.01 -0.59 -15.64
CA SER A 760 29.57 -0.85 -15.79
C SER A 760 29.20 -1.72 -17.00
N LEU A 761 30.07 -1.83 -18.01
CA LEU A 761 29.82 -2.63 -19.22
C LEU A 761 29.66 -4.11 -18.90
N VAL A 762 30.45 -4.61 -17.94
CA VAL A 762 30.59 -6.04 -17.64
C VAL A 762 29.43 -6.60 -16.80
N LEU A 763 28.79 -5.76 -15.97
CA LEU A 763 27.76 -6.21 -15.02
C LEU A 763 26.50 -6.78 -15.72
N ASP A 764 26.19 -6.29 -16.92
CA ASP A 764 25.11 -6.81 -17.77
C ASP A 764 25.60 -7.99 -18.62
N ASN A 765 24.98 -9.16 -18.43
CA ASN A 765 25.24 -10.39 -19.20
C ASN A 765 26.72 -10.85 -19.22
N VAL A 766 27.35 -10.84 -18.03
CA VAL A 766 28.75 -11.20 -17.73
C VAL A 766 29.33 -12.33 -18.60
N GLU A 767 28.61 -13.44 -18.79
CA GLU A 767 29.11 -14.62 -19.53
C GLU A 767 29.31 -14.34 -21.03
N GLU A 768 28.43 -13.55 -21.65
CA GLU A 768 28.58 -13.14 -23.06
C GLU A 768 29.78 -12.20 -23.23
N VAL A 769 29.96 -11.28 -22.28
CA VAL A 769 31.07 -10.33 -22.26
C VAL A 769 32.40 -11.09 -22.12
N ILE A 770 32.52 -12.01 -21.15
CA ILE A 770 33.68 -12.89 -20.96
C ILE A 770 33.97 -13.70 -22.23
N GLY A 771 32.95 -14.28 -22.87
CA GLY A 771 33.09 -15.04 -24.11
C GLY A 771 33.69 -14.21 -25.25
N LYS A 772 33.17 -12.98 -25.47
CA LYS A 772 33.69 -12.04 -26.47
C LYS A 772 35.11 -11.59 -26.16
N MET A 773 35.44 -11.27 -24.90
CA MET A 773 36.79 -10.89 -24.50
C MET A 773 37.80 -12.03 -24.74
N HIS A 774 37.46 -13.28 -24.43
CA HIS A 774 38.32 -14.42 -24.73
C HIS A 774 38.51 -14.63 -26.24
N ALA A 775 37.46 -14.48 -27.04
CA ALA A 775 37.55 -14.60 -28.50
C ALA A 775 38.47 -13.52 -29.11
N LEU A 776 38.43 -12.29 -28.58
CA LEU A 776 39.30 -11.18 -29.00
C LEU A 776 40.75 -11.35 -28.51
N ARG A 777 40.97 -11.81 -27.27
CA ARG A 777 42.34 -12.09 -26.76
C ARG A 777 42.99 -13.28 -27.47
N ALA A 778 42.19 -14.21 -28.01
CA ALA A 778 42.68 -15.27 -28.90
C ALA A 778 43.15 -14.75 -30.28
N LEU A 779 42.76 -13.53 -30.68
CA LEU A 779 43.36 -12.81 -31.82
C LEU A 779 44.64 -12.04 -31.41
N GLY A 780 44.93 -11.91 -30.12
CA GLY A 780 46.06 -11.17 -29.55
C GLY A 780 45.72 -9.78 -28.98
N VAL A 781 44.46 -9.35 -29.07
CA VAL A 781 44.00 -8.04 -28.55
C VAL A 781 44.09 -7.98 -27.02
N ARG A 782 44.55 -6.84 -26.48
CA ARG A 782 44.65 -6.58 -25.03
C ARG A 782 43.43 -5.85 -24.47
N PHE A 783 43.24 -5.91 -23.16
CA PHE A 783 42.12 -5.23 -22.47
C PHE A 783 42.55 -4.37 -21.28
N SER A 784 41.99 -3.15 -21.25
CA SER A 784 41.98 -2.22 -20.11
C SER A 784 40.58 -2.17 -19.50
N MET A 785 40.50 -2.06 -18.17
CA MET A 785 39.27 -1.66 -17.48
C MET A 785 39.33 -0.16 -17.17
N ASP A 786 38.26 0.55 -17.52
CA ASP A 786 38.14 2.01 -17.39
C ASP A 786 37.10 2.42 -16.32
N ASP A 787 37.15 3.69 -15.89
CA ASP A 787 36.37 4.28 -14.79
C ASP A 787 36.45 3.48 -13.46
N PHE A 788 37.52 2.71 -13.23
CA PHE A 788 37.49 1.64 -12.22
C PHE A 788 37.43 2.17 -10.78
N GLY A 789 36.47 1.63 -10.01
CA GLY A 789 36.20 2.00 -8.63
C GLY A 789 34.95 2.87 -8.48
N THR A 790 34.38 3.37 -9.58
CA THR A 790 33.11 4.11 -9.58
C THR A 790 31.88 3.20 -9.52
N GLY A 791 32.03 1.91 -9.83
CA GLY A 791 30.95 0.92 -9.90
C GLY A 791 30.87 -0.07 -8.73
N TYR A 792 30.12 -1.15 -8.95
CA TYR A 792 29.90 -2.26 -8.00
C TYR A 792 30.58 -3.56 -8.47
N SER A 793 31.86 -3.50 -8.84
CA SER A 793 32.63 -4.69 -9.23
C SER A 793 32.64 -5.78 -8.17
N SER A 794 32.09 -6.95 -8.53
CA SER A 794 32.39 -8.17 -7.79
C SER A 794 33.80 -8.64 -8.15
N LEU A 795 34.68 -8.71 -7.13
CA LEU A 795 35.99 -9.38 -7.17
C LEU A 795 35.93 -10.78 -7.84
N SER A 796 34.80 -11.48 -7.70
CA SER A 796 34.58 -12.80 -8.31
C SER A 796 34.57 -12.79 -9.84
N TYR A 797 34.10 -11.71 -10.46
CA TYR A 797 34.11 -11.52 -11.91
C TYR A 797 35.43 -10.92 -12.39
N LEU A 798 36.02 -9.99 -11.65
CA LEU A 798 37.30 -9.36 -12.01
C LEU A 798 38.41 -10.41 -12.24
N LYS A 799 38.44 -11.47 -11.44
CA LYS A 799 39.35 -12.62 -11.60
C LYS A 799 39.12 -13.46 -12.87
N ARG A 800 37.93 -13.39 -13.47
CA ARG A 800 37.52 -14.16 -14.66
C ARG A 800 37.74 -13.39 -15.96
N LEU A 801 37.72 -12.06 -15.91
CA LEU A 801 37.93 -11.22 -17.08
C LEU A 801 39.39 -11.34 -17.56
N PRO A 802 39.64 -11.53 -18.86
CA PRO A 802 41.00 -11.71 -19.38
C PRO A 802 41.67 -10.33 -19.62
N LEU A 803 41.74 -9.52 -18.56
CA LEU A 803 42.34 -8.18 -18.56
C LEU A 803 43.87 -8.24 -18.61
N ASP A 804 44.46 -7.10 -18.98
CA ASP A 804 45.89 -6.83 -18.92
C ASP A 804 46.20 -5.60 -18.03
N GLN A 805 45.29 -4.60 -17.98
CA GLN A 805 45.47 -3.34 -17.27
C GLN A 805 44.18 -2.87 -16.55
N LEU A 806 44.32 -2.14 -15.44
CA LEU A 806 43.27 -1.34 -14.80
C LEU A 806 43.65 0.15 -14.83
N LYS A 807 42.72 1.02 -15.23
CA LYS A 807 42.83 2.48 -15.17
C LYS A 807 42.11 2.99 -13.91
N ILE A 808 42.77 3.83 -13.11
CA ILE A 808 42.17 4.42 -11.90
C ILE A 808 41.48 5.73 -12.29
N ASP A 809 40.18 5.82 -12.02
CA ASP A 809 39.33 6.97 -12.36
C ASP A 809 39.89 8.30 -11.81
N GLN A 810 39.85 9.31 -12.68
CA GLN A 810 40.35 10.66 -12.42
C GLN A 810 39.75 11.36 -11.19
N SER A 811 38.54 10.99 -10.74
CA SER A 811 37.89 11.60 -9.57
C SER A 811 38.65 11.29 -8.29
N PHE A 812 39.02 10.02 -8.06
CA PHE A 812 39.84 9.62 -6.92
C PHE A 812 41.27 10.19 -7.01
N VAL A 813 41.83 10.29 -8.22
CA VAL A 813 43.20 10.81 -8.42
C VAL A 813 43.26 12.33 -8.25
N ARG A 814 42.22 13.07 -8.63
CA ARG A 814 42.18 14.53 -8.49
C ARG A 814 42.35 14.94 -7.03
N ASP A 815 41.54 14.36 -6.14
CA ASP A 815 41.43 14.80 -4.75
C ASP A 815 42.26 13.96 -3.75
N ILE A 816 43.04 12.98 -4.24
CA ILE A 816 43.93 12.04 -3.51
C ILE A 816 44.88 12.69 -2.48
N VAL A 817 45.25 13.96 -2.68
CA VAL A 817 46.17 14.70 -1.78
C VAL A 817 45.41 15.34 -0.60
N THR A 818 44.10 15.51 -0.74
CA THR A 818 43.22 16.25 0.18
C THR A 818 42.18 15.39 0.88
N ASP A 819 41.66 14.33 0.25
CA ASP A 819 40.73 13.39 0.87
C ASP A 819 41.42 12.07 1.27
N PRO A 820 41.48 11.73 2.57
CA PRO A 820 42.01 10.45 3.04
C PRO A 820 41.23 9.22 2.54
N GLY A 821 39.94 9.38 2.18
CA GLY A 821 39.10 8.33 1.62
C GLY A 821 39.58 7.92 0.24
N ASP A 822 39.75 8.89 -0.67
CA ASP A 822 40.24 8.65 -2.03
C ASP A 822 41.67 8.07 -2.02
N ALA A 823 42.53 8.56 -1.14
CA ALA A 823 43.87 7.99 -0.93
C ALA A 823 43.83 6.50 -0.53
N VAL A 824 42.84 6.08 0.27
CA VAL A 824 42.61 4.67 0.64
C VAL A 824 42.02 3.87 -0.53
N ILE A 825 41.10 4.45 -1.31
CA ILE A 825 40.52 3.80 -2.50
C ILE A 825 41.62 3.53 -3.53
N VAL A 826 42.37 4.55 -3.94
CA VAL A 826 43.47 4.43 -4.92
C VAL A 826 44.49 3.37 -4.48
N LYS A 827 44.93 3.42 -3.21
CA LYS A 827 45.86 2.43 -2.66
C LYS A 827 45.30 0.99 -2.66
N THR A 828 43.99 0.85 -2.47
CA THR A 828 43.30 -0.45 -2.51
C THR A 828 43.23 -1.00 -3.94
N ILE A 829 42.95 -0.15 -4.92
CA ILE A 829 42.91 -0.52 -6.34
C ILE A 829 44.30 -1.01 -6.81
N ILE A 830 45.37 -0.25 -6.51
CA ILE A 830 46.74 -0.64 -6.88
C ILE A 830 47.12 -1.98 -6.23
N GLY A 831 46.87 -2.13 -4.92
CA GLY A 831 47.15 -3.37 -4.20
C GLY A 831 46.38 -4.57 -4.73
N MET A 832 45.13 -4.39 -5.17
CA MET A 832 44.34 -5.44 -5.80
C MET A 832 44.89 -5.82 -7.18
N ALA A 833 45.22 -4.83 -8.03
CA ALA A 833 45.74 -5.07 -9.37
C ALA A 833 47.05 -5.87 -9.34
N HIS A 834 47.98 -5.50 -8.47
CA HIS A 834 49.25 -6.21 -8.28
C HIS A 834 49.02 -7.67 -7.81
N ASN A 835 48.04 -7.91 -6.95
CA ASN A 835 47.65 -9.28 -6.53
C ASN A 835 46.96 -10.10 -7.63
N LEU A 836 46.42 -9.46 -8.67
CA LEU A 836 45.85 -10.10 -9.86
C LEU A 836 46.84 -10.21 -11.04
N GLY A 837 48.02 -9.60 -10.93
CA GLY A 837 49.01 -9.55 -12.00
C GLY A 837 48.67 -8.59 -13.14
N LEU A 838 47.86 -7.56 -12.86
CA LEU A 838 47.42 -6.55 -13.83
C LEU A 838 48.31 -5.29 -13.76
N GLU A 839 48.55 -4.67 -14.91
CA GLU A 839 49.16 -3.34 -14.98
C GLU A 839 48.22 -2.28 -14.37
N VAL A 840 48.78 -1.20 -13.83
CA VAL A 840 48.01 -0.07 -13.28
C VAL A 840 48.44 1.24 -13.92
N ILE A 841 47.46 2.02 -14.34
CA ILE A 841 47.63 3.41 -14.78
C ILE A 841 46.69 4.32 -13.98
N ALA A 842 47.18 5.48 -13.55
CA ALA A 842 46.36 6.50 -12.89
C ALA A 842 46.04 7.64 -13.86
N GLU A 843 44.76 8.01 -13.96
CA GLU A 843 44.27 9.10 -14.81
C GLU A 843 44.14 10.42 -14.06
N GLY A 844 43.85 11.51 -14.78
CA GLY A 844 43.63 12.82 -14.14
C GLY A 844 44.84 13.37 -13.40
N VAL A 845 46.06 12.89 -13.70
CA VAL A 845 47.28 13.38 -13.03
C VAL A 845 47.61 14.78 -13.57
N GLU A 846 47.29 15.80 -12.78
CA GLU A 846 47.50 17.22 -13.12
C GLU A 846 48.65 17.87 -12.34
N THR A 847 49.12 17.25 -11.25
CA THR A 847 50.12 17.82 -10.34
C THR A 847 51.23 16.83 -9.94
N GLU A 848 52.44 17.35 -9.74
CA GLU A 848 53.57 16.56 -9.26
C GLU A 848 53.33 15.96 -7.86
N ALA A 849 52.43 16.55 -7.05
CA ALA A 849 52.01 16.01 -5.76
C ALA A 849 51.19 14.71 -5.90
N GLN A 850 50.23 14.68 -6.84
CA GLN A 850 49.49 13.45 -7.18
C GLN A 850 50.44 12.37 -7.70
N ARG A 851 51.31 12.72 -8.68
CA ARG A 851 52.34 11.80 -9.22
C ARG A 851 53.23 11.22 -8.11
N SER A 852 53.72 12.07 -7.20
CA SER A 852 54.57 11.65 -6.08
C SER A 852 53.85 10.69 -5.12
N LEU A 853 52.57 10.94 -4.83
CA LEU A 853 51.78 10.07 -3.95
C LEU A 853 51.46 8.71 -4.60
N LEU A 854 51.12 8.72 -5.90
CA LEU A 854 50.90 7.51 -6.69
C LEU A 854 52.16 6.63 -6.79
N LEU A 855 53.33 7.24 -6.99
CA LEU A 855 54.63 6.56 -6.95
C LEU A 855 54.90 5.92 -5.58
N ASN A 856 54.55 6.60 -4.48
CA ASN A 856 54.66 6.05 -3.12
C ASN A 856 53.68 4.88 -2.85
N TYR A 857 52.66 4.70 -3.70
CA TYR A 857 51.76 3.53 -3.70
C TYR A 857 52.15 2.48 -4.75
N ASP A 858 53.32 2.64 -5.41
CA ASP A 858 53.87 1.78 -6.46
C ASP A 858 53.07 1.74 -7.78
N CYS A 859 52.21 2.74 -8.03
CA CYS A 859 51.69 3.00 -9.37
C CYS A 859 52.77 3.68 -10.22
N ARG A 860 53.07 3.14 -11.42
CA ARG A 860 54.23 3.55 -12.25
C ARG A 860 53.89 4.04 -13.65
N VAL A 861 52.61 4.05 -14.03
CA VAL A 861 52.13 4.60 -15.30
C VAL A 861 51.07 5.66 -15.00
N PHE A 862 51.11 6.76 -15.75
CA PHE A 862 50.29 7.94 -15.52
C PHE A 862 49.72 8.50 -16.82
N GLN A 863 48.52 9.06 -16.74
CA GLN A 863 47.89 9.83 -17.80
C GLN A 863 47.24 11.09 -17.20
N GLY A 864 47.41 12.24 -17.86
CA GLY A 864 46.85 13.50 -17.37
C GLY A 864 47.62 14.74 -17.84
N TYR A 865 47.05 15.91 -17.54
CA TYR A 865 47.52 17.20 -18.05
C TYR A 865 48.86 17.67 -17.44
N LEU A 866 49.40 16.99 -16.42
CA LEU A 866 50.77 17.20 -15.93
C LEU A 866 51.80 16.93 -17.04
N PHE A 867 51.53 15.93 -17.89
CA PHE A 867 52.46 15.48 -18.94
C PHE A 867 52.03 15.97 -20.32
N SER A 868 50.77 15.73 -20.69
CA SER A 868 50.22 16.19 -21.97
C SER A 868 48.70 16.25 -21.95
N ARG A 869 48.16 17.19 -22.72
CA ARG A 869 46.74 17.18 -23.13
C ARG A 869 46.57 16.20 -24.30
N PRO A 870 45.35 15.76 -24.62
CA PRO A 870 45.10 15.08 -25.89
C PRO A 870 45.52 15.98 -27.06
N LEU A 871 46.37 15.48 -27.95
CA LEU A 871 46.95 16.21 -29.08
C LEU A 871 46.45 15.69 -30.43
N PRO A 872 46.40 16.52 -31.49
CA PRO A 872 46.34 16.03 -32.87
C PRO A 872 47.53 15.12 -33.20
N LEU A 873 47.37 14.19 -34.15
CA LEU A 873 48.38 13.19 -34.52
C LEU A 873 49.80 13.77 -34.70
N GLY A 874 49.96 14.80 -35.54
CA GLY A 874 51.28 15.37 -35.83
C GLY A 874 51.94 16.10 -34.63
N GLU A 875 51.14 16.61 -33.69
CA GLU A 875 51.65 17.16 -32.43
C GLU A 875 52.04 16.03 -31.45
N PHE A 876 51.33 14.89 -31.47
CA PHE A 876 51.69 13.71 -30.71
C PHE A 876 52.99 13.05 -31.23
N GLU A 877 53.17 12.93 -32.54
CA GLU A 877 54.41 12.41 -33.13
C GLU A 877 55.61 13.32 -32.87
N ALA A 878 55.41 14.65 -32.79
CA ALA A 878 56.43 15.58 -32.33
C ALA A 878 56.73 15.43 -30.82
N LEU A 879 55.71 15.16 -29.99
CA LEU A 879 55.89 14.87 -28.57
C LEU A 879 56.75 13.61 -28.34
N LEU A 880 56.52 12.53 -29.10
CA LEU A 880 57.34 11.30 -29.05
C LEU A 880 58.83 11.60 -29.31
N GLN A 881 59.13 12.45 -30.29
CA GLN A 881 60.51 12.87 -30.61
C GLN A 881 61.13 13.73 -29.50
N SER A 882 60.33 14.51 -28.78
CA SER A 882 60.82 15.38 -27.69
C SER A 882 61.07 14.66 -26.37
N LEU A 883 60.51 13.45 -26.20
CA LEU A 883 60.60 12.63 -24.99
C LEU A 883 61.58 11.44 -25.11
N GLU A 884 62.42 11.39 -26.16
CA GLU A 884 63.59 10.49 -26.15
C GLU A 884 64.55 10.90 -25.02
N PRO A 885 64.99 9.95 -24.16
CA PRO A 885 66.17 10.16 -23.34
C PRO A 885 67.39 10.42 -24.23
N GLN A 886 68.13 11.50 -23.99
CA GLN A 886 69.45 11.66 -24.58
C GLN A 886 70.34 10.52 -24.06
N ARG A 887 70.80 9.66 -24.99
CA ARG A 887 71.47 8.37 -24.73
C ARG A 887 72.78 8.48 -23.94
#